data_AF-A0A520QDB7-F1
#
_entry.id   AF-A0A520QDB7-F1
#
_cell.length_a   1.000
_cell.length_b   1.000
_cell.length_c   1.000
_cell.angle_alpha   90.00
_cell.angle_beta   90.00
_cell.angle_gamma   90.00
#
_symmetry.space_group_name_H-M   'P 1'
#
loop_
_entity.id
_entity.type
_entity.pdbx_description
1 polymer ?
#
loop_
_entity_poly.entity_id
_entity_poly.type
_entity_poly.pdbx_seq_one_letter_code
_entity_poly.pdbx_strand_id
1 'polypeptide(L)'
;MFFFYLILGLTTTQGEPLRPCCLNDGSCFDLTEALCTTVGGSVSKASSCAEAQCEAVGACCTSGLNCAEGVSESECSDIGGTWMGAASDCIPVPCPFEGGCCLPDGTCFSEDADLCREVGGFPRGLETSCDEINCLGACCLSDSCATNLSLQECVDQGGDLQGFDSACPNTCQQVVIDVVKGPWGLPGVQELAAPPFDDRGGYRVPISTTVEIKGRTWTALRLRNLGDSPISTDAVLLTEMLLGGTAFVAENQTIGCCPGDCLPPLESCTFGGTFQSQGEVIQVDPAWPLDVFARSVAEYTAPGSIEFSQYPVLGELDVRITTNFEILGGCCLCDGSCSLTSEASCATVGGIWSGQESPCLPSCVPTGSCCLDCGSVCLPEATEADCNKLSGQWLGPCSTCSNGCVPSQACVLCDGTCVDLSHENECTDLNGKWVEDCAVCAEITAAAFGACCVCNEPCQTSTLSGCADLGGTWLGGCSDCSVAPCGGQGACCLCGPVEECAPLDEVDCHALGGRWLGDCVSCASDSCRPVSVCETQFYGCQEGVLEADCQQCRGSTWGTPGEDCDCLLDNPTFDNPPGPCCLPDGRCTEHNLRDCAELGGQFQCQLQPPNGDPYLATCEALAVECNPIISCCLPDQSCRAMSPNQCLNSGGFGEPGCANATRCLTPVCCLDDGSCLTLPESACSLVGGRSRGKSCAPAICGKDIRRSNIRKGQ
;
A
#
# COMPACT_ATOMS: atom_id res chain seq x y z
N MET A 1 -25.66 -58.43 -59.18
CA MET A 1 -26.11 -58.08 -60.55
C MET A 1 -27.61 -57.79 -60.63
N PHE A 2 -28.52 -58.72 -60.29
CA PHE A 2 -29.99 -58.48 -60.38
C PHE A 2 -30.56 -57.42 -59.40
N PHE A 3 -29.90 -57.16 -58.27
CA PHE A 3 -30.38 -56.23 -57.25
C PHE A 3 -30.03 -54.75 -57.52
N PHE A 4 -29.02 -54.47 -58.37
CA PHE A 4 -28.58 -53.10 -58.68
C PHE A 4 -29.42 -52.45 -59.79
N TYR A 5 -29.96 -53.24 -60.73
CA TYR A 5 -30.79 -52.74 -61.84
C TYR A 5 -32.17 -52.20 -61.41
N LEU A 6 -32.65 -52.57 -60.22
CA LEU A 6 -33.99 -52.20 -59.73
C LEU A 6 -34.02 -50.81 -59.05
N ILE A 7 -32.88 -50.28 -58.63
CA ILE A 7 -32.80 -49.01 -57.88
C ILE A 7 -32.68 -47.80 -58.83
N LEU A 8 -32.15 -47.98 -60.04
CA LEU A 8 -31.86 -46.88 -60.99
C LEU A 8 -32.94 -46.64 -62.07
N GLY A 9 -34.07 -47.37 -62.06
CA GLY A 9 -35.19 -47.10 -62.99
C GLY A 9 -34.88 -47.30 -64.50
N LEU A 10 -33.74 -47.89 -64.85
CA LEU A 10 -33.34 -48.10 -66.25
C LEU A 10 -33.97 -49.38 -66.81
N THR A 11 -34.90 -49.22 -67.76
CA THR A 11 -35.34 -50.32 -68.63
C THR A 11 -34.22 -50.63 -69.61
N THR A 12 -33.56 -51.78 -69.44
CA THR A 12 -32.55 -52.26 -70.41
C THR A 12 -33.22 -52.44 -71.77
N THR A 13 -32.90 -51.59 -72.74
CA THR A 13 -33.14 -51.91 -74.14
C THR A 13 -32.23 -53.10 -74.48
N GLN A 14 -32.81 -54.22 -74.90
CA GLN A 14 -32.02 -55.38 -75.32
C GLN A 14 -31.14 -54.99 -76.52
N GLY A 15 -29.82 -54.90 -76.33
CA GLY A 15 -28.89 -54.82 -77.45
C GLY A 15 -27.59 -54.01 -77.27
N GLU A 16 -27.35 -53.32 -76.15
CA GLU A 16 -26.06 -52.61 -76.00
C GLU A 16 -24.90 -53.57 -75.71
N PRO A 17 -23.76 -53.46 -76.45
CA PRO A 17 -22.59 -54.30 -76.20
C PRO A 17 -21.94 -53.91 -74.88
N LEU A 18 -21.74 -54.89 -73.99
CA LEU A 18 -20.93 -54.74 -72.79
C LEU A 18 -19.46 -54.60 -73.19
N ARG A 19 -18.75 -53.68 -72.53
CA ARG A 19 -17.32 -53.46 -72.68
C ARG A 19 -16.65 -53.41 -71.30
N PRO A 20 -15.34 -53.67 -71.22
CA PRO A 20 -14.64 -53.64 -69.95
C PRO A 20 -14.57 -52.21 -69.42
N CYS A 21 -15.02 -52.01 -68.19
CA CYS A 21 -15.01 -50.74 -67.49
C CYS A 21 -13.97 -50.79 -66.38
N CYS A 22 -12.92 -49.98 -66.48
CA CYS A 22 -11.88 -49.84 -65.45
C CYS A 22 -12.28 -48.77 -64.43
N LEU A 23 -12.33 -49.14 -63.16
CA LEU A 23 -12.56 -48.23 -62.04
C LEU A 23 -11.23 -47.75 -61.43
N ASN A 24 -11.28 -46.66 -60.67
CA ASN A 24 -10.09 -46.01 -60.10
C ASN A 24 -9.32 -46.87 -59.10
N ASP A 25 -9.97 -47.85 -58.47
CA ASP A 25 -9.32 -48.82 -57.57
C ASP A 25 -8.59 -49.95 -58.35
N GLY A 26 -8.57 -49.88 -59.68
CA GLY A 26 -7.99 -50.90 -60.56
C GLY A 26 -8.93 -52.09 -60.83
N SER A 27 -10.16 -52.07 -60.31
CA SER A 27 -11.13 -53.13 -60.58
C SER A 27 -11.75 -52.99 -61.98
N CYS A 28 -12.19 -54.12 -62.56
CA CYS A 28 -12.80 -54.16 -63.89
C CYS A 28 -14.18 -54.83 -63.87
N PHE A 29 -15.17 -54.19 -64.49
CA PHE A 29 -16.50 -54.76 -64.71
C PHE A 29 -16.96 -54.62 -66.17
N ASP A 30 -17.51 -55.67 -66.77
CA ASP A 30 -18.09 -55.58 -68.12
C ASP A 30 -19.46 -54.85 -68.03
N LEU A 31 -19.49 -53.56 -68.41
CA LEU A 31 -20.66 -52.67 -68.34
C LEU A 31 -20.98 -52.10 -69.71
N THR A 32 -22.18 -51.54 -69.92
CA THR A 32 -22.43 -50.74 -71.11
C THR A 32 -21.61 -49.46 -71.04
N GLU A 33 -21.27 -48.86 -72.17
CA GLU A 33 -20.50 -47.61 -72.22
C GLU A 33 -21.16 -46.50 -71.38
N ALA A 34 -22.49 -46.35 -71.51
CA ALA A 34 -23.25 -45.41 -70.69
C ALA A 34 -23.15 -45.72 -69.18
N LEU A 35 -23.24 -47.00 -68.78
CA LEU A 35 -23.17 -47.39 -67.37
C LEU A 35 -21.74 -47.30 -66.81
N CYS A 36 -20.72 -47.55 -67.64
CA CYS A 36 -19.33 -47.39 -67.28
C CYS A 36 -19.01 -45.91 -66.97
N THR A 37 -19.43 -45.00 -67.85
CA THR A 37 -19.34 -43.56 -67.57
C THR A 37 -20.17 -43.17 -66.34
N THR A 38 -21.35 -43.78 -66.14
CA THR A 38 -22.22 -43.51 -64.98
C THR A 38 -21.57 -43.84 -63.63
N VAL A 39 -20.71 -44.86 -63.58
CA VAL A 39 -19.99 -45.26 -62.35
C VAL A 39 -18.61 -44.59 -62.22
N GLY A 40 -18.29 -43.61 -63.06
CA GLY A 40 -16.99 -42.91 -63.06
C GLY A 40 -15.83 -43.79 -63.54
N GLY A 41 -16.11 -44.85 -64.30
CA GLY A 41 -15.10 -45.73 -64.88
C GLY A 41 -14.75 -45.35 -66.32
N SER A 42 -13.58 -45.79 -66.75
CA SER A 42 -13.10 -45.60 -68.13
C SER A 42 -13.29 -46.87 -68.96
N VAL A 43 -13.85 -46.73 -70.16
CA VAL A 43 -14.06 -47.86 -71.06
C VAL A 43 -12.73 -48.28 -71.68
N SER A 44 -12.33 -49.53 -71.46
CA SER A 44 -11.13 -50.10 -72.08
C SER A 44 -11.36 -50.46 -73.54
N LYS A 45 -10.27 -50.45 -74.33
CA LYS A 45 -10.27 -50.98 -75.71
C LYS A 45 -10.22 -52.52 -75.76
N ALA A 46 -10.02 -53.18 -74.62
CA ALA A 46 -10.02 -54.63 -74.53
C ALA A 46 -11.41 -55.24 -74.83
N SER A 47 -11.43 -56.53 -75.15
CA SER A 47 -12.67 -57.23 -75.52
C SER A 47 -13.48 -57.71 -74.31
N SER A 48 -12.84 -57.92 -73.15
CA SER A 48 -13.45 -58.32 -71.88
C SER A 48 -12.56 -57.91 -70.69
N CYS A 49 -13.11 -57.88 -69.48
CA CYS A 49 -12.33 -57.60 -68.27
C CYS A 49 -11.21 -58.61 -67.97
N ALA A 50 -11.22 -59.80 -68.57
CA ALA A 50 -10.11 -60.75 -68.45
C ALA A 50 -8.87 -60.33 -69.25
N GLU A 51 -9.04 -59.46 -70.25
CA GLU A 51 -8.00 -58.91 -71.12
C GLU A 51 -7.69 -57.44 -70.81
N ALA A 52 -8.57 -56.75 -70.09
CA ALA A 52 -8.38 -55.36 -69.70
C ALA A 52 -7.33 -55.26 -68.59
N GLN A 53 -6.28 -54.49 -68.84
CA GLN A 53 -5.30 -54.12 -67.83
C GLN A 53 -5.71 -52.79 -67.21
N CYS A 54 -6.51 -52.88 -66.14
CA CYS A 54 -6.91 -51.72 -65.37
C CYS A 54 -5.83 -51.42 -64.33
N GLU A 55 -5.23 -50.23 -64.44
CA GLU A 55 -4.27 -49.73 -63.45
C GLU A 55 -5.03 -48.94 -62.39
N ALA A 56 -4.64 -49.11 -61.12
CA ALA A 56 -5.20 -48.30 -60.05
C ALA A 56 -4.65 -46.89 -60.15
N VAL A 57 -5.53 -45.90 -60.03
CA VAL A 57 -5.18 -44.48 -60.02
C VAL A 57 -5.59 -43.87 -58.69
N GLY A 58 -4.89 -42.81 -58.28
CA GLY A 58 -5.16 -42.13 -57.02
C GLY A 58 -4.46 -40.78 -56.95
N ALA A 59 -4.45 -40.19 -55.76
CA ALA A 59 -3.83 -38.91 -55.49
C ALA A 59 -2.31 -39.04 -55.37
N CYS A 60 -1.59 -38.05 -55.91
CA CYS A 60 -0.14 -37.94 -55.85
C CYS A 60 0.27 -36.60 -55.23
N CYS A 61 1.02 -36.65 -54.13
CA CYS A 61 1.49 -35.49 -53.39
C CYS A 61 2.92 -35.09 -53.82
N THR A 62 3.11 -33.85 -54.25
CA THR A 62 4.41 -33.31 -54.68
C THR A 62 4.81 -32.07 -53.86
N SER A 63 6.06 -31.63 -53.98
CA SER A 63 6.56 -30.42 -53.28
C SER A 63 5.71 -29.18 -53.57
N GLY A 64 5.61 -28.26 -52.61
CA GLY A 64 4.89 -27.00 -52.72
C GLY A 64 3.38 -27.11 -52.52
N LEU A 65 2.91 -28.11 -51.77
CA LEU A 65 1.49 -28.38 -51.51
C LEU A 65 0.66 -28.77 -52.75
N ASN A 66 1.32 -29.29 -53.77
CA ASN A 66 0.65 -29.67 -55.02
C ASN A 66 0.18 -31.12 -54.95
N CYS A 67 -1.10 -31.35 -55.26
CA CYS A 67 -1.66 -32.69 -55.37
C CYS A 67 -2.26 -32.92 -56.76
N ALA A 68 -1.85 -34.01 -57.41
CA ALA A 68 -2.37 -34.44 -58.71
C ALA A 68 -3.35 -35.61 -58.52
N GLU A 69 -4.51 -35.53 -59.19
CA GLU A 69 -5.58 -36.53 -59.13
C GLU A 69 -5.46 -37.56 -60.26
N GLY A 70 -5.96 -38.78 -60.01
CA GLY A 70 -6.11 -39.79 -61.05
C GLY A 70 -4.79 -40.26 -61.67
N VAL A 71 -3.71 -40.21 -60.90
CA VAL A 71 -2.36 -40.58 -61.32
C VAL A 71 -2.04 -41.99 -60.85
N SER A 72 -1.31 -42.77 -61.65
CA SER A 72 -0.85 -44.08 -61.20
C SER A 72 0.31 -43.98 -60.21
N GLU A 73 0.60 -45.06 -59.48
CA GLU A 73 1.71 -45.11 -58.52
C GLU A 73 3.08 -44.84 -59.21
N SER A 74 3.26 -45.36 -60.43
CA SER A 74 4.49 -45.15 -61.19
C SER A 74 4.60 -43.71 -61.70
N GLU A 75 3.51 -43.16 -62.23
CA GLU A 75 3.48 -41.78 -62.71
C GLU A 75 3.72 -40.80 -61.56
N CYS A 76 3.19 -41.10 -60.37
CA CYS A 76 3.44 -40.32 -59.17
C CYS A 76 4.91 -40.33 -58.75
N SER A 77 5.53 -41.51 -58.79
CA SER A 77 6.95 -41.66 -58.49
C SER A 77 7.83 -40.92 -59.52
N ASP A 78 7.44 -40.93 -60.79
CA ASP A 78 8.18 -40.29 -61.89
C ASP A 78 8.20 -38.75 -61.78
N ILE A 79 7.16 -38.15 -61.19
CA ILE A 79 7.12 -36.72 -60.87
C ILE A 79 7.71 -36.39 -59.50
N GLY A 80 8.34 -37.36 -58.82
CA GLY A 80 8.96 -37.19 -57.51
C GLY A 80 7.96 -36.99 -56.37
N GLY A 81 6.74 -37.49 -56.53
CA GLY A 81 5.68 -37.40 -55.53
C GLY A 81 5.49 -38.66 -54.69
N THR A 82 4.72 -38.53 -53.62
CA THR A 82 4.28 -39.61 -52.73
C THR A 82 2.86 -40.03 -53.11
N TRP A 83 2.67 -41.30 -53.46
CA TRP A 83 1.37 -41.84 -53.87
C TRP A 83 0.52 -42.19 -52.64
N MET A 84 -0.73 -41.70 -52.61
CA MET A 84 -1.60 -41.78 -51.43
C MET A 84 -2.46 -43.05 -51.38
N GLY A 85 -2.41 -43.89 -52.40
CA GLY A 85 -3.16 -45.15 -52.48
C GLY A 85 -4.19 -45.19 -53.61
N ALA A 86 -4.67 -46.39 -53.93
CA ALA A 86 -5.67 -46.59 -54.99
C ALA A 86 -7.01 -45.94 -54.60
N ALA A 87 -7.65 -45.25 -55.56
CA ALA A 87 -8.88 -44.49 -55.34
C ALA A 87 -8.79 -43.45 -54.19
N SER A 88 -7.57 -43.03 -53.81
CA SER A 88 -7.39 -41.85 -52.96
C SER A 88 -7.66 -40.59 -53.78
N ASP A 89 -8.33 -39.64 -53.16
CA ASP A 89 -8.57 -38.30 -53.70
C ASP A 89 -7.62 -37.32 -52.99
N CYS A 90 -7.23 -36.22 -53.64
CA CYS A 90 -6.48 -35.12 -53.01
C CYS A 90 -7.28 -34.41 -51.91
N ILE A 91 -8.57 -34.74 -51.78
CA ILE A 91 -9.52 -34.19 -50.82
C ILE A 91 -10.32 -35.35 -50.23
N PRO A 92 -10.45 -35.52 -48.90
CA PRO A 92 -10.06 -34.62 -47.80
C PRO A 92 -8.73 -34.97 -47.14
N VAL A 93 -7.88 -35.78 -47.77
CA VAL A 93 -6.63 -36.26 -47.17
C VAL A 93 -5.51 -35.25 -47.49
N PRO A 94 -5.11 -34.38 -46.55
CA PRO A 94 -3.99 -33.46 -46.79
C PRO A 94 -2.74 -34.28 -47.09
N CYS A 95 -1.93 -33.81 -48.04
CA CYS A 95 -0.61 -34.38 -48.27
C CYS A 95 0.21 -34.29 -46.98
N PRO A 96 0.69 -35.43 -46.42
CA PRO A 96 1.54 -35.40 -45.23
C PRO A 96 2.84 -34.68 -45.58
N PHE A 97 3.28 -33.79 -44.70
CA PHE A 97 4.54 -33.08 -44.86
C PHE A 97 5.30 -33.02 -43.55
N GLU A 98 6.61 -33.07 -43.66
CA GLU A 98 7.52 -32.85 -42.54
C GLU A 98 8.02 -31.41 -42.57
N GLY A 99 8.16 -30.81 -41.39
CA GLY A 99 8.79 -29.51 -41.21
C GLY A 99 9.61 -29.52 -39.93
N GLY A 100 10.49 -28.53 -39.77
CA GLY A 100 11.27 -28.40 -38.55
C GLY A 100 10.38 -28.09 -37.34
N CYS A 101 10.59 -28.83 -36.27
CA CYS A 101 9.89 -28.70 -35.00
C CYS A 101 10.87 -28.22 -33.93
N CYS A 102 10.67 -27.00 -33.43
CA CYS A 102 11.45 -26.47 -32.31
C CYS A 102 10.87 -26.90 -30.99
N LEU A 103 11.63 -27.67 -30.21
CA LEU A 103 11.24 -28.05 -28.86
C LEU A 103 11.57 -26.94 -27.85
N PRO A 104 10.89 -26.91 -26.68
CA PRO A 104 11.14 -25.90 -25.65
C PRO A 104 12.60 -25.87 -25.15
N ASP A 105 13.32 -26.98 -25.25
CA ASP A 105 14.74 -27.10 -24.87
C ASP A 105 15.73 -26.57 -25.94
N GLY A 106 15.20 -26.06 -27.06
CA GLY A 106 16.00 -25.51 -28.16
C GLY A 106 16.49 -26.55 -29.16
N THR A 107 16.11 -27.82 -29.02
CA THR A 107 16.40 -28.85 -30.03
C THR A 107 15.43 -28.75 -31.21
N CYS A 108 15.90 -29.15 -32.40
CA CYS A 108 15.09 -29.24 -33.62
C CYS A 108 15.07 -30.67 -34.14
N PHE A 109 13.90 -31.16 -34.54
CA PHE A 109 13.76 -32.37 -35.35
C PHE A 109 12.69 -32.17 -36.43
N SER A 110 12.83 -32.87 -37.57
CA SER A 110 11.85 -32.79 -38.66
C SER A 110 10.73 -33.80 -38.40
N GLU A 111 9.49 -33.35 -38.37
CA GLU A 111 8.32 -34.22 -38.16
C GLU A 111 7.06 -33.57 -38.73
N ASP A 112 5.96 -34.33 -38.79
CA ASP A 112 4.63 -33.81 -39.02
C ASP A 112 4.26 -32.72 -37.99
N ALA A 113 3.59 -31.65 -38.46
CA ALA A 113 3.30 -30.49 -37.62
C ALA A 113 2.31 -30.79 -36.48
N ASP A 114 1.40 -31.76 -36.64
CA ASP A 114 0.49 -32.15 -35.57
C ASP A 114 1.24 -32.95 -34.51
N LEU A 115 2.10 -33.89 -34.92
CA LEU A 115 2.99 -34.61 -34.01
C LEU A 115 3.95 -33.66 -33.27
N CYS A 116 4.48 -32.64 -33.95
CA CYS A 116 5.29 -31.59 -33.34
C CYS A 116 4.54 -30.89 -32.19
N ARG A 117 3.26 -30.53 -32.40
CA ARG A 117 2.43 -29.92 -31.36
C ARG A 117 2.09 -30.91 -30.24
N GLU A 118 1.84 -32.17 -30.56
CA GLU A 118 1.53 -33.22 -29.57
C GLU A 118 2.67 -33.42 -28.56
N VAL A 119 3.92 -33.25 -28.99
CA VAL A 119 5.09 -33.30 -28.10
C VAL A 119 5.43 -31.97 -27.44
N GLY A 120 4.59 -30.94 -27.62
CA GLY A 120 4.78 -29.61 -27.05
C GLY A 120 5.81 -28.74 -27.79
N GLY A 121 6.14 -29.10 -29.03
CA GLY A 121 7.02 -28.33 -29.91
C GLY A 121 6.28 -27.26 -30.72
N PHE A 122 7.07 -26.40 -31.34
CA PHE A 122 6.65 -25.28 -32.17
C PHE A 122 7.05 -25.54 -33.62
N PRO A 123 6.10 -25.84 -34.53
CA PRO A 123 6.42 -26.04 -35.94
C PRO A 123 6.91 -24.73 -36.55
N ARG A 124 7.91 -24.81 -37.43
CA ARG A 124 8.55 -23.63 -38.06
C ARG A 124 8.11 -23.36 -39.49
N GLY A 125 7.17 -24.18 -39.95
CA GLY A 125 6.50 -24.03 -41.22
C GLY A 125 6.84 -25.10 -42.23
N LEU A 126 6.12 -25.07 -43.34
CA LEU A 126 6.24 -26.01 -44.44
C LEU A 126 7.62 -25.98 -45.07
N GLU A 127 8.12 -27.16 -45.42
CA GLU A 127 9.37 -27.32 -46.18
C GLU A 127 10.60 -26.69 -45.49
N THR A 128 10.48 -26.39 -44.18
CA THR A 128 11.60 -25.93 -43.38
C THR A 128 12.37 -27.13 -42.85
N SER A 129 13.69 -27.14 -43.04
CA SER A 129 14.57 -28.17 -42.50
C SER A 129 15.19 -27.71 -41.19
N CYS A 130 15.36 -28.63 -40.24
CA CYS A 130 16.09 -28.35 -39.00
C CYS A 130 17.56 -27.95 -39.20
N ASP A 131 18.14 -28.23 -40.37
CA ASP A 131 19.48 -27.75 -40.72
C ASP A 131 19.52 -26.22 -40.95
N GLU A 132 18.37 -25.61 -41.23
CA GLU A 132 18.23 -24.20 -41.59
C GLU A 132 17.52 -23.39 -40.48
N ILE A 133 17.03 -24.06 -39.44
CA ILE A 133 16.28 -23.45 -38.34
C ILE A 133 17.16 -23.26 -37.11
N ASN A 134 17.07 -22.05 -36.53
CA ASN A 134 17.58 -21.78 -35.20
C ASN A 134 16.43 -21.78 -34.17
N CYS A 135 16.40 -22.80 -33.31
CA CYS A 135 15.40 -22.93 -32.24
C CYS A 135 15.78 -22.19 -30.94
N LEU A 136 16.79 -21.33 -30.99
CA LEU A 136 17.12 -20.39 -29.92
C LEU A 136 16.66 -18.99 -30.31
N GLY A 137 16.44 -18.13 -29.32
CA GLY A 137 16.04 -16.76 -29.55
C GLY A 137 16.57 -15.80 -28.50
N ALA A 138 16.35 -14.52 -28.73
CA ALA A 138 16.57 -13.51 -27.71
C ALA A 138 15.57 -13.69 -26.55
N CYS A 139 16.06 -13.55 -25.33
CA CYS A 139 15.28 -13.63 -24.10
C CYS A 139 15.39 -12.31 -23.34
N CYS A 140 14.25 -11.67 -23.09
CA CYS A 140 14.17 -10.45 -22.31
C CYS A 140 14.03 -10.75 -20.82
N LEU A 141 15.01 -10.32 -20.03
CA LEU A 141 15.11 -10.49 -18.60
C LEU A 141 15.01 -9.11 -17.92
N SER A 142 13.79 -8.63 -17.70
CA SER A 142 13.45 -7.30 -17.16
C SER A 142 14.19 -6.14 -17.86
N ASP A 143 15.43 -5.84 -17.46
CA ASP A 143 16.27 -4.75 -17.99
C ASP A 143 17.43 -5.21 -18.88
N SER A 144 17.58 -6.51 -19.09
CA SER A 144 18.65 -7.09 -19.90
C SER A 144 18.10 -8.04 -20.94
N CYS A 145 18.88 -8.30 -21.99
CA CYS A 145 18.50 -9.24 -23.02
C CYS A 145 19.65 -10.19 -23.34
N ALA A 146 19.36 -11.48 -23.37
CA ALA A 146 20.31 -12.53 -23.72
C ALA A 146 19.97 -13.09 -25.12
N THR A 147 20.97 -13.22 -26.01
CA THR A 147 20.72 -13.33 -27.46
C THR A 147 20.50 -14.74 -28.02
N ASN A 148 20.58 -15.81 -27.23
CA ASN A 148 20.47 -17.20 -27.72
C ASN A 148 20.08 -18.16 -26.59
N LEU A 149 18.85 -18.07 -26.11
CA LEU A 149 18.31 -19.01 -25.12
C LEU A 149 17.20 -19.85 -25.76
N SER A 150 17.05 -21.07 -25.28
CA SER A 150 15.85 -21.87 -25.54
C SER A 150 14.64 -21.27 -24.81
N LEU A 151 13.42 -21.65 -25.24
CA LEU A 151 12.20 -21.20 -24.58
C LEU A 151 12.20 -21.57 -23.08
N GLN A 152 12.58 -22.81 -22.77
CA GLN A 152 12.60 -23.33 -21.40
C GLN A 152 13.61 -22.55 -20.54
N GLU A 153 14.84 -22.36 -21.03
CA GLU A 153 15.86 -21.60 -20.30
C GLU A 153 15.46 -20.14 -20.08
N CYS A 154 14.75 -19.54 -21.04
CA CYS A 154 14.27 -18.17 -20.92
C CYS A 154 13.17 -18.05 -19.85
N VAL A 155 12.18 -18.93 -19.88
CA VAL A 155 11.08 -18.96 -18.91
C VAL A 155 11.57 -19.31 -17.51
N ASP A 156 12.53 -20.24 -17.38
CA ASP A 156 13.13 -20.62 -16.10
C ASP A 156 13.89 -19.45 -15.44
N GLN A 157 14.33 -18.48 -16.23
CA GLN A 157 14.93 -17.23 -15.75
C GLN A 157 13.90 -16.11 -15.53
N GLY A 158 12.60 -16.40 -15.70
CA GLY A 158 11.53 -15.41 -15.60
C GLY A 158 11.54 -14.39 -16.73
N GLY A 159 12.08 -14.76 -17.90
CA GLY A 159 12.16 -13.91 -19.08
C GLY A 159 11.09 -14.17 -20.12
N ASP A 160 10.97 -13.25 -21.07
CA ASP A 160 10.07 -13.34 -22.21
C ASP A 160 10.86 -13.59 -23.50
N LEU A 161 10.64 -14.75 -24.13
CA LEU A 161 11.27 -15.08 -25.41
C LEU A 161 10.75 -14.15 -26.52
N GLN A 162 11.65 -13.66 -27.36
CA GLN A 162 11.34 -12.69 -28.43
C GLN A 162 11.07 -13.38 -29.77
N GLY A 163 10.65 -14.65 -29.73
CA GLY A 163 10.50 -15.54 -30.88
C GLY A 163 11.79 -16.29 -31.20
N PHE A 164 11.69 -17.32 -32.03
CA PHE A 164 12.85 -18.10 -32.48
C PHE A 164 13.65 -17.32 -33.54
N ASP A 165 14.98 -17.49 -33.54
CA ASP A 165 15.95 -16.74 -34.36
C ASP A 165 15.86 -15.21 -34.21
N SER A 166 15.35 -14.75 -33.07
CA SER A 166 15.17 -13.33 -32.78
C SER A 166 16.45 -12.69 -32.24
N ALA A 167 16.65 -11.41 -32.59
CA ALA A 167 17.67 -10.56 -32.00
C ALA A 167 17.10 -9.79 -30.81
N CYS A 168 17.98 -9.38 -29.88
CA CYS A 168 17.58 -8.56 -28.75
C CYS A 168 16.98 -7.22 -29.20
N PRO A 169 15.77 -6.87 -28.73
CA PRO A 169 15.21 -5.55 -28.99
C PRO A 169 15.98 -4.47 -28.23
N ASN A 170 15.75 -3.21 -28.62
CA ASN A 170 16.34 -2.06 -27.93
C ASN A 170 15.79 -1.88 -26.50
N THR A 171 14.59 -2.39 -26.23
CA THR A 171 13.91 -2.32 -24.94
C THR A 171 13.18 -3.64 -24.67
N CYS A 172 13.28 -4.18 -23.46
CA CYS A 172 12.57 -5.40 -23.04
C CYS A 172 11.14 -5.14 -22.57
N GLN A 173 10.40 -4.41 -23.40
CA GLN A 173 9.01 -3.99 -23.19
C GLN A 173 8.10 -4.53 -24.30
N GLN A 174 8.41 -5.73 -24.78
CA GLN A 174 7.62 -6.43 -25.78
C GLN A 174 7.69 -7.96 -25.57
N VAL A 175 6.63 -8.67 -25.94
CA VAL A 175 6.60 -10.13 -26.05
C VAL A 175 6.27 -10.49 -27.49
N VAL A 176 6.94 -11.51 -28.02
CA VAL A 176 6.68 -12.05 -29.37
C VAL A 176 6.19 -13.47 -29.24
N ILE A 177 5.06 -13.75 -29.88
CA ILE A 177 4.46 -15.08 -29.97
C ILE A 177 4.43 -15.47 -31.44
N ASP A 178 5.17 -16.51 -31.81
CA ASP A 178 5.05 -17.15 -33.12
C ASP A 178 3.95 -18.22 -33.04
N VAL A 179 2.90 -18.08 -33.84
CA VAL A 179 1.80 -19.04 -33.97
C VAL A 179 1.81 -19.58 -35.39
N VAL A 180 2.38 -20.77 -35.56
CA VAL A 180 2.33 -21.49 -36.84
C VAL A 180 1.16 -22.47 -36.84
N LYS A 181 0.16 -22.21 -37.69
CA LYS A 181 -0.97 -23.12 -37.88
C LYS A 181 -1.04 -23.62 -39.31
N GLY A 182 -0.96 -24.94 -39.43
CA GLY A 182 -0.84 -25.70 -40.67
C GLY A 182 -0.22 -27.09 -40.38
N PRO A 183 -0.52 -28.15 -41.15
CA PRO A 183 -1.48 -28.18 -42.24
C PRO A 183 -2.91 -27.99 -41.75
N TRP A 184 -3.71 -27.25 -42.52
CA TRP A 184 -5.16 -27.38 -42.46
C TRP A 184 -5.66 -28.10 -43.71
N GLY A 185 -6.29 -29.26 -43.52
CA GLY A 185 -6.97 -30.02 -44.59
C GLY A 185 -8.50 -30.03 -44.48
N LEU A 186 -9.09 -29.29 -43.53
CA LEU A 186 -10.53 -29.38 -43.23
C LEU A 186 -11.32 -28.11 -43.60
N PRO A 187 -12.49 -28.25 -44.26
CA PRO A 187 -13.45 -27.16 -44.45
C PRO A 187 -13.85 -26.55 -43.11
N GLY A 188 -13.84 -25.22 -43.01
CA GLY A 188 -14.44 -24.52 -41.88
C GLY A 188 -13.65 -23.32 -41.40
N VAL A 189 -14.21 -22.66 -40.38
CA VAL A 189 -13.56 -21.58 -39.64
C VAL A 189 -12.38 -22.17 -38.88
N GLN A 190 -11.18 -21.63 -39.13
CA GLN A 190 -9.99 -21.94 -38.35
C GLN A 190 -9.80 -20.85 -37.29
N GLU A 191 -9.85 -21.24 -36.02
CA GLU A 191 -9.64 -20.31 -34.91
C GLU A 191 -8.15 -20.30 -34.53
N LEU A 192 -7.56 -19.11 -34.65
CA LEU A 192 -6.19 -18.85 -34.21
C LEU A 192 -6.22 -18.32 -32.78
N ALA A 193 -6.03 -19.21 -31.81
CA ALA A 193 -5.82 -18.83 -30.42
C ALA A 193 -4.34 -18.58 -30.17
N ALA A 194 -4.01 -17.38 -29.72
CA ALA A 194 -2.74 -17.09 -29.07
C ALA A 194 -2.90 -17.28 -27.55
N PRO A 195 -1.84 -17.67 -26.81
CA PRO A 195 -1.89 -17.65 -25.36
C PRO A 195 -2.22 -16.23 -24.87
N PRO A 196 -2.93 -16.10 -23.74
CA PRO A 196 -3.24 -14.80 -23.17
C PRO A 196 -1.94 -14.07 -22.83
N PHE A 197 -1.95 -12.76 -23.02
CA PHE A 197 -0.85 -11.91 -22.58
C PHE A 197 -0.67 -12.05 -21.06
N ASP A 198 0.54 -12.39 -20.63
CA ASP A 198 0.89 -12.43 -19.21
C ASP A 198 1.03 -10.99 -18.69
N ASP A 199 -0.01 -10.50 -18.05
CA ASP A 199 -0.05 -9.17 -17.43
C ASP A 199 0.77 -9.09 -16.11
N ARG A 200 1.36 -10.22 -15.68
CA ARG A 200 2.05 -10.43 -14.41
C ARG A 200 1.26 -9.97 -13.19
N GLY A 201 -0.06 -10.13 -13.19
CA GLY A 201 -0.93 -9.65 -12.12
C GLY A 201 -1.25 -8.16 -12.23
N GLY A 202 -1.27 -7.63 -13.46
CA GLY A 202 -1.65 -6.27 -13.79
C GLY A 202 -0.50 -5.25 -13.81
N TYR A 203 0.76 -5.68 -13.69
CA TYR A 203 1.91 -4.78 -13.80
C TYR A 203 2.34 -4.52 -15.24
N ARG A 204 1.91 -5.33 -16.19
CA ARG A 204 2.17 -5.09 -17.60
C ARG A 204 0.89 -4.65 -18.28
N VAL A 205 0.91 -3.45 -18.86
CA VAL A 205 -0.24 -2.89 -19.58
C VAL A 205 0.08 -2.89 -21.07
N PRO A 206 -0.64 -3.66 -21.90
CA PRO A 206 -0.39 -3.67 -23.34
C PRO A 206 -0.73 -2.29 -23.94
N ILE A 207 0.22 -1.74 -24.70
CA ILE A 207 0.09 -0.41 -25.35
C ILE A 207 -0.18 -0.54 -26.85
N SER A 208 0.34 -1.58 -27.50
CA SER A 208 0.09 -1.86 -28.92
C SER A 208 0.34 -3.33 -29.23
N THR A 209 -0.45 -3.87 -30.15
CA THR A 209 -0.25 -5.22 -30.67
C THR A 209 -0.12 -5.16 -32.19
N THR A 210 0.97 -5.73 -32.68
CA THR A 210 1.25 -5.88 -34.10
C THR A 210 1.06 -7.34 -34.47
N VAL A 211 0.27 -7.61 -35.50
CA VAL A 211 0.10 -8.95 -36.06
C VAL A 211 0.69 -8.94 -37.46
N GLU A 212 1.72 -9.74 -37.68
CA GLU A 212 2.27 -10.04 -38.99
C GLU A 212 1.78 -11.42 -39.42
N ILE A 213 1.07 -11.47 -40.55
CA ILE A 213 0.57 -12.73 -41.12
C ILE A 213 1.37 -13.03 -42.38
N LYS A 214 2.13 -14.12 -42.33
CA LYS A 214 2.78 -14.75 -43.47
C LYS A 214 2.10 -16.07 -43.73
N GLY A 215 1.96 -16.44 -45.00
CA GLY A 215 1.41 -17.75 -45.26
C GLY A 215 1.09 -18.00 -46.71
N ARG A 216 0.77 -19.25 -46.93
CA ARG A 216 0.33 -19.79 -48.21
C ARG A 216 -0.85 -20.68 -47.92
N THR A 217 -1.96 -20.43 -48.59
CA THR A 217 -3.08 -21.36 -48.54
C THR A 217 -3.49 -21.72 -49.95
N TRP A 218 -3.75 -23.00 -50.13
CA TRP A 218 -4.33 -23.55 -51.33
C TRP A 218 -5.77 -23.97 -51.00
N THR A 219 -6.71 -23.19 -51.51
CA THR A 219 -8.14 -23.50 -51.41
C THR A 219 -8.57 -24.25 -52.66
N ALA A 220 -9.31 -25.34 -52.49
CA ALA A 220 -9.97 -26.01 -53.59
C ALA A 220 -11.49 -26.03 -53.40
N LEU A 221 -12.20 -25.71 -54.47
CA LEU A 221 -13.63 -25.91 -54.59
C LEU A 221 -13.87 -27.13 -55.47
N ARG A 222 -14.49 -28.17 -54.91
CA ARG A 222 -15.00 -29.29 -55.71
C ARG A 222 -16.43 -28.96 -56.11
N LEU A 223 -16.67 -28.89 -57.41
CA LEU A 223 -17.99 -28.83 -58.00
C LEU A 223 -18.36 -30.23 -58.47
N ARG A 224 -19.41 -30.82 -57.91
CA ARG A 224 -19.94 -32.10 -58.35
C ARG A 224 -21.34 -31.93 -58.92
N ASN A 225 -21.53 -32.41 -60.14
CA ASN A 225 -22.84 -32.39 -60.78
C ASN A 225 -23.66 -33.59 -60.29
N LEU A 226 -24.62 -33.38 -59.38
CA LEU A 226 -25.54 -34.44 -58.95
C LEU A 226 -26.82 -34.47 -59.78
N GLY A 227 -26.92 -33.66 -60.84
CA GLY A 227 -28.06 -33.60 -61.74
C GLY A 227 -27.84 -34.41 -63.03
N ASP A 228 -28.92 -34.68 -63.75
CA ASP A 228 -28.90 -35.49 -64.98
C ASP A 228 -28.49 -34.69 -66.24
N SER A 229 -27.97 -33.46 -66.11
CA SER A 229 -27.65 -32.56 -67.25
C SER A 229 -26.32 -31.81 -67.07
N PRO A 230 -25.56 -31.51 -68.14
CA PRO A 230 -24.27 -30.78 -68.04
C PRO A 230 -24.40 -29.34 -67.51
N ILE A 231 -23.39 -28.85 -66.78
CA ILE A 231 -23.33 -27.52 -66.13
C ILE A 231 -22.25 -26.64 -66.78
N SER A 232 -22.52 -25.37 -67.08
CA SER A 232 -21.52 -24.42 -67.65
C SER A 232 -20.39 -24.07 -66.65
N THR A 233 -19.19 -23.69 -67.09
CA THR A 233 -18.01 -23.50 -66.21
C THR A 233 -17.50 -22.05 -66.11
N ASP A 234 -18.26 -21.06 -66.59
CA ASP A 234 -17.84 -19.65 -66.74
C ASP A 234 -17.89 -18.75 -65.48
N ALA A 235 -17.92 -19.28 -64.26
CA ALA A 235 -18.09 -18.47 -63.05
C ALA A 235 -16.76 -17.86 -62.50
N VAL A 236 -16.86 -16.98 -61.49
CA VAL A 236 -15.70 -16.30 -60.85
C VAL A 236 -15.69 -16.64 -59.35
N LEU A 237 -14.52 -16.94 -58.81
CA LEU A 237 -14.27 -17.22 -57.40
C LEU A 237 -13.71 -15.98 -56.69
N LEU A 238 -14.25 -15.68 -55.51
CA LEU A 238 -13.75 -14.64 -54.60
C LEU A 238 -13.14 -15.31 -53.36
N THR A 239 -11.87 -15.04 -53.07
CA THR A 239 -11.21 -15.45 -51.81
C THR A 239 -10.99 -14.23 -50.93
N GLU A 240 -11.57 -14.25 -49.73
CA GLU A 240 -11.48 -13.16 -48.75
C GLU A 240 -10.88 -13.63 -47.43
N MET A 241 -9.99 -12.83 -46.86
CA MET A 241 -9.65 -12.92 -45.44
C MET A 241 -10.41 -11.85 -44.67
N LEU A 242 -11.07 -12.23 -43.58
CA LEU A 242 -11.81 -11.33 -42.71
C LEU A 242 -11.11 -11.19 -41.36
N LEU A 243 -10.96 -9.96 -40.89
CA LEU A 243 -10.54 -9.62 -39.54
C LEU A 243 -11.74 -8.98 -38.82
N GLY A 244 -12.20 -9.58 -37.72
CA GLY A 244 -13.40 -9.09 -37.02
C GLY A 244 -14.66 -9.01 -37.91
N GLY A 245 -14.75 -9.87 -38.94
CA GLY A 245 -15.84 -9.87 -39.93
C GLY A 245 -15.70 -8.85 -41.07
N THR A 246 -14.65 -8.01 -41.08
CA THR A 246 -14.35 -7.10 -42.19
C THR A 246 -13.31 -7.69 -43.11
N ALA A 247 -13.54 -7.67 -44.42
CA ALA A 247 -12.59 -8.15 -45.41
C ALA A 247 -11.36 -7.25 -45.45
N PHE A 248 -10.17 -7.84 -45.27
CA PHE A 248 -8.90 -7.11 -45.33
C PHE A 248 -8.09 -7.47 -46.58
N VAL A 249 -8.24 -8.68 -47.14
CA VAL A 249 -7.72 -9.04 -48.48
C VAL A 249 -8.78 -9.77 -49.27
N ALA A 250 -8.96 -9.38 -50.55
CA ALA A 250 -9.87 -10.03 -51.49
C ALA A 250 -9.17 -10.21 -52.86
N GLU A 251 -9.22 -11.42 -53.41
CA GLU A 251 -8.73 -11.73 -54.77
C GLU A 251 -9.81 -12.42 -55.63
N ASN A 252 -9.80 -12.11 -56.93
CA ASN A 252 -10.72 -12.68 -57.92
C ASN A 252 -10.00 -13.70 -58.82
N GLN A 253 -10.56 -14.90 -58.95
CA GLN A 253 -10.04 -15.97 -59.82
C GLN A 253 -11.14 -16.48 -60.77
N THR A 254 -10.81 -16.91 -61.99
CA THR A 254 -11.80 -17.41 -62.99
C THR A 254 -11.91 -18.94 -62.97
N ILE A 255 -13.13 -19.50 -63.14
CA ILE A 255 -13.45 -20.95 -63.01
C ILE A 255 -13.15 -21.75 -64.31
N GLY A 256 -12.42 -21.20 -65.27
CA GLY A 256 -12.18 -21.78 -66.60
C GLY A 256 -11.31 -23.05 -66.70
N CYS A 257 -11.12 -23.81 -65.61
CA CYS A 257 -10.18 -24.94 -65.55
C CYS A 257 -10.81 -26.33 -65.79
N CYS A 258 -12.12 -26.46 -65.97
CA CYS A 258 -12.66 -27.76 -66.41
C CYS A 258 -12.39 -27.97 -67.91
N PRO A 259 -11.95 -29.15 -68.33
CA PRO A 259 -11.79 -29.45 -69.75
C PRO A 259 -13.15 -29.39 -70.46
N GLY A 260 -13.37 -28.33 -71.25
CA GLY A 260 -14.57 -28.11 -72.08
C GLY A 260 -15.55 -27.07 -71.51
N ASP A 261 -16.53 -26.70 -72.34
CA ASP A 261 -17.50 -25.63 -72.03
C ASP A 261 -18.53 -26.03 -70.93
N CYS A 262 -18.58 -27.32 -70.55
CA CYS A 262 -19.55 -27.86 -69.58
C CYS A 262 -19.00 -29.04 -68.73
N LEU A 263 -19.40 -29.13 -67.45
CA LEU A 263 -19.22 -30.26 -66.51
C LEU A 263 -20.36 -31.30 -66.66
N PRO A 264 -20.09 -32.56 -67.06
CA PRO A 264 -21.11 -33.61 -67.23
C PRO A 264 -21.78 -34.11 -65.93
N PRO A 265 -22.89 -34.86 -65.99
CA PRO A 265 -23.53 -35.52 -64.84
C PRO A 265 -22.59 -36.46 -64.07
N LEU A 266 -22.67 -36.47 -62.73
CA LEU A 266 -21.89 -37.27 -61.77
C LEU A 266 -20.37 -37.03 -61.77
N GLU A 267 -19.86 -36.28 -62.73
CA GLU A 267 -18.48 -35.80 -62.77
C GLU A 267 -18.23 -34.72 -61.73
N SER A 268 -16.96 -34.61 -61.33
CA SER A 268 -16.50 -33.54 -60.47
C SER A 268 -15.32 -32.80 -61.10
N CYS A 269 -15.28 -31.50 -60.88
CA CYS A 269 -14.17 -30.66 -61.26
C CYS A 269 -13.70 -29.91 -60.02
N THR A 270 -12.39 -29.93 -59.79
CA THR A 270 -11.76 -29.28 -58.64
C THR A 270 -11.07 -28.02 -59.14
N PHE A 271 -11.44 -26.88 -58.54
CA PHE A 271 -10.86 -25.58 -58.86
C PHE A 271 -10.00 -25.13 -57.70
N GLY A 272 -8.72 -24.87 -57.95
CA GLY A 272 -7.77 -24.40 -56.94
C GLY A 272 -7.41 -22.93 -57.11
N GLY A 273 -7.10 -22.25 -56.00
CA GLY A 273 -6.45 -20.94 -56.00
C GLY A 273 -5.33 -20.92 -54.97
N THR A 274 -4.17 -20.36 -55.32
CA THR A 274 -3.06 -20.13 -54.39
C THR A 274 -3.15 -18.70 -53.87
N PHE A 275 -3.40 -18.54 -52.57
CA PHE A 275 -3.17 -17.28 -51.89
C PHE A 275 -1.74 -17.28 -51.33
N GLN A 276 -0.97 -16.24 -51.65
CA GLN A 276 0.35 -16.04 -51.09
C GLN A 276 0.42 -14.63 -50.51
N SER A 277 0.55 -14.51 -49.19
CA SER A 277 0.82 -13.24 -48.53
C SER A 277 2.31 -13.13 -48.19
N GLN A 278 2.90 -11.97 -48.48
CA GLN A 278 4.31 -11.66 -48.15
C GLN A 278 4.45 -10.77 -46.91
N GLY A 279 3.75 -11.11 -45.82
CA GLY A 279 3.93 -10.46 -44.51
C GLY A 279 3.12 -9.18 -44.37
N GLU A 280 1.80 -9.31 -44.34
CA GLU A 280 0.92 -8.17 -44.09
C GLU A 280 0.92 -7.84 -42.59
N VAL A 281 1.20 -6.57 -42.27
CA VAL A 281 1.31 -6.08 -40.89
C VAL A 281 0.05 -5.27 -40.56
N ILE A 282 -0.70 -5.75 -39.57
CA ILE A 282 -1.91 -5.08 -39.08
C ILE A 282 -1.68 -4.66 -37.62
N GLN A 283 -2.00 -3.41 -37.31
CA GLN A 283 -2.03 -2.89 -35.94
C GLN A 283 -3.44 -3.08 -35.38
N VAL A 284 -3.55 -3.74 -34.23
CA VAL A 284 -4.84 -4.01 -33.57
C VAL A 284 -4.86 -3.38 -32.18
N ASP A 285 -6.06 -2.99 -31.73
CA ASP A 285 -6.29 -2.54 -30.36
C ASP A 285 -6.11 -3.74 -29.40
N PRO A 286 -5.29 -3.61 -28.34
CA PRO A 286 -5.02 -4.71 -27.41
C PRO A 286 -6.27 -5.24 -26.67
N ALA A 287 -7.40 -4.52 -26.67
CA ALA A 287 -8.64 -4.94 -26.02
C ALA A 287 -9.55 -5.86 -26.87
N TRP A 288 -9.19 -6.15 -28.13
CA TRP A 288 -10.05 -6.90 -29.05
C TRP A 288 -9.65 -8.37 -29.15
N PRO A 289 -10.60 -9.32 -29.07
CA PRO A 289 -10.32 -10.70 -29.46
C PRO A 289 -9.97 -10.76 -30.94
N LEU A 290 -8.88 -11.44 -31.26
CA LEU A 290 -8.39 -11.60 -32.63
C LEU A 290 -8.94 -12.90 -33.22
N ASP A 291 -9.95 -12.79 -34.08
CA ASP A 291 -10.42 -13.88 -34.91
C ASP A 291 -10.02 -13.61 -36.37
N VAL A 292 -9.17 -14.48 -36.93
CA VAL A 292 -8.77 -14.43 -38.34
C VAL A 292 -9.57 -15.48 -39.10
N PHE A 293 -10.39 -15.06 -40.06
CA PHE A 293 -11.20 -15.95 -40.89
C PHE A 293 -10.68 -15.97 -42.31
N ALA A 294 -10.56 -17.16 -42.90
CA ALA A 294 -10.45 -17.32 -44.34
C ALA A 294 -11.81 -17.82 -44.88
N ARG A 295 -12.43 -17.08 -45.81
CA ARG A 295 -13.67 -17.46 -46.48
C ARG A 295 -13.45 -17.42 -47.99
N SER A 296 -14.00 -18.38 -48.72
CA SER A 296 -14.22 -18.23 -50.16
C SER A 296 -15.71 -18.25 -50.44
N VAL A 297 -16.17 -17.42 -51.36
CA VAL A 297 -17.58 -17.31 -51.73
C VAL A 297 -17.68 -17.62 -53.22
N ALA A 298 -18.55 -18.58 -53.56
CA ALA A 298 -18.92 -18.86 -54.94
C ALA A 298 -20.38 -18.43 -55.15
N GLU A 299 -20.63 -17.58 -56.15
CA GLU A 299 -21.98 -17.23 -56.60
C GLU A 299 -22.32 -18.02 -57.86
N TYR A 300 -23.48 -18.68 -57.89
CA TYR A 300 -23.87 -19.50 -59.04
C TYR A 300 -25.39 -19.46 -59.32
N THR A 301 -25.75 -19.58 -60.60
CA THR A 301 -27.14 -19.59 -61.10
C THR A 301 -27.35 -20.73 -62.11
N ALA A 302 -27.65 -21.96 -61.66
CA ALA A 302 -28.12 -23.03 -62.56
C ALA A 302 -29.10 -24.00 -61.89
N PRO A 303 -29.99 -24.66 -62.66
CA PRO A 303 -30.92 -25.67 -62.17
C PRO A 303 -30.31 -27.08 -62.17
N GLY A 304 -30.14 -27.67 -60.98
CA GLY A 304 -29.70 -29.06 -60.76
C GLY A 304 -29.31 -29.26 -59.29
N SER A 305 -29.29 -30.51 -58.78
CA SER A 305 -28.60 -30.81 -57.51
C SER A 305 -27.10 -30.70 -57.78
N ILE A 306 -26.46 -29.71 -57.17
CA ILE A 306 -25.03 -29.49 -57.26
C ILE A 306 -24.50 -29.64 -55.85
N GLU A 307 -23.43 -30.42 -55.69
CA GLU A 307 -22.70 -30.47 -54.44
C GLU A 307 -21.46 -29.59 -54.59
N PHE A 308 -21.47 -28.49 -53.85
CA PHE A 308 -20.29 -27.68 -53.63
C PHE A 308 -19.62 -28.18 -52.36
N SER A 309 -18.35 -28.52 -52.48
CA SER A 309 -17.56 -28.89 -51.34
C SER A 309 -16.29 -28.04 -51.37
N GLN A 310 -16.27 -27.04 -50.48
CA GLN A 310 -15.15 -26.14 -50.33
C GLN A 310 -14.21 -26.72 -49.29
N TYR A 311 -12.94 -26.92 -49.65
CA TYR A 311 -11.91 -27.41 -48.75
C TYR A 311 -10.70 -26.47 -48.83
N PRO A 312 -10.18 -25.93 -47.72
CA PRO A 312 -8.75 -25.66 -47.68
C PRO A 312 -8.07 -27.02 -47.84
N VAL A 313 -7.31 -27.21 -48.91
CA VAL A 313 -6.63 -28.49 -49.16
C VAL A 313 -5.40 -28.56 -48.28
N LEU A 314 -4.62 -27.48 -48.30
CA LEU A 314 -3.42 -27.30 -47.49
C LEU A 314 -3.22 -25.80 -47.28
N GLY A 315 -3.13 -25.38 -46.02
CA GLY A 315 -2.81 -24.00 -45.66
C GLY A 315 -1.86 -23.96 -44.49
N GLU A 316 -0.91 -23.04 -44.56
CA GLU A 316 -0.03 -22.68 -43.47
C GLU A 316 -0.06 -21.16 -43.30
N LEU A 317 -0.37 -20.73 -42.08
CA LEU A 317 -0.17 -19.37 -41.63
C LEU A 317 0.89 -19.37 -40.53
N ASP A 318 1.95 -18.60 -40.77
CA ASP A 318 2.88 -18.14 -39.76
C ASP A 318 2.39 -16.77 -39.27
N VAL A 319 1.84 -16.76 -38.06
CA VAL A 319 1.30 -15.55 -37.43
C VAL A 319 2.24 -15.14 -36.32
N ARG A 320 2.93 -14.03 -36.53
CA ARG A 320 3.79 -13.42 -35.51
C ARG A 320 3.04 -12.28 -34.83
N ILE A 321 2.84 -12.43 -33.54
CA ILE A 321 2.17 -11.44 -32.70
C ILE A 321 3.22 -10.78 -31.82
N THR A 322 3.41 -9.47 -31.99
CA THR A 322 4.28 -8.65 -31.16
C THR A 322 3.44 -7.71 -30.31
N THR A 323 3.42 -7.92 -29.01
CA THR A 323 2.71 -7.07 -28.05
C THR A 323 3.72 -6.21 -27.32
N ASN A 324 3.66 -4.90 -27.52
CA ASN A 324 4.41 -3.93 -26.72
C ASN A 324 3.60 -3.59 -25.47
N PHE A 325 4.28 -3.37 -24.36
CA PHE A 325 3.63 -3.06 -23.08
C PHE A 325 4.43 -2.02 -22.29
N GLU A 326 3.72 -1.30 -21.43
CA GLU A 326 4.34 -0.47 -20.40
C GLU A 326 4.43 -1.28 -19.10
N ILE A 327 5.56 -1.16 -18.40
CA ILE A 327 5.77 -1.81 -17.11
C ILE A 327 5.42 -0.83 -16.00
N LEU A 328 4.51 -1.25 -15.14
CA LEU A 328 4.08 -0.55 -13.94
C LEU A 328 4.84 -1.05 -12.72
N GLY A 329 4.87 -0.21 -11.70
CA GLY A 329 5.47 -0.47 -10.41
C GLY A 329 4.94 0.54 -9.38
N GLY A 330 5.23 0.29 -8.11
CA GLY A 330 4.82 1.15 -7.02
C GLY A 330 5.55 2.49 -7.08
N CYS A 331 4.79 3.57 -7.24
CA CYS A 331 5.28 4.94 -7.08
C CYS A 331 4.80 5.51 -5.76
N CYS A 332 5.75 5.80 -4.88
CA CYS A 332 5.48 6.38 -3.58
C CYS A 332 5.47 7.90 -3.67
N LEU A 333 4.32 8.51 -3.45
CA LEU A 333 4.15 9.96 -3.48
C LEU A 333 4.50 10.58 -2.12
N CYS A 334 4.85 11.87 -2.15
CA CYS A 334 5.34 12.58 -0.97
C CYS A 334 4.27 12.79 0.12
N ASP A 335 2.99 12.59 -0.20
CA ASP A 335 1.89 12.59 0.75
C ASP A 335 1.68 11.22 1.44
N GLY A 336 2.54 10.24 1.17
CA GLY A 336 2.45 8.88 1.69
C GLY A 336 1.45 7.99 0.93
N SER A 337 0.83 8.49 -0.13
CA SER A 337 0.03 7.66 -1.03
C SER A 337 0.92 6.86 -1.99
N CYS A 338 0.42 5.72 -2.47
CA CYS A 338 1.08 4.93 -3.49
C CYS A 338 0.18 4.79 -4.71
N SER A 339 0.73 4.95 -5.90
CA SER A 339 0.06 4.65 -7.16
C SER A 339 0.87 3.67 -8.00
N LEU A 340 0.19 2.76 -8.70
CA LEU A 340 0.83 1.96 -9.75
C LEU A 340 0.92 2.83 -11.01
N THR A 341 2.14 3.11 -11.44
CA THR A 341 2.41 3.93 -12.64
C THR A 341 3.73 3.49 -13.26
N SER A 342 4.20 4.12 -14.33
CA SER A 342 5.53 3.86 -14.91
C SER A 342 6.62 4.68 -14.25
N GLU A 343 7.87 4.26 -14.39
CA GLU A 343 9.04 4.95 -13.80
C GLU A 343 9.12 6.42 -14.25
N ALA A 344 8.94 6.68 -15.55
CA ALA A 344 8.94 8.03 -16.11
C ALA A 344 7.82 8.90 -15.53
N SER A 345 6.62 8.32 -15.36
CA SER A 345 5.48 9.00 -14.75
C SER A 345 5.71 9.27 -13.27
N CYS A 346 6.30 8.32 -12.55
CA CYS A 346 6.66 8.46 -11.15
C CYS A 346 7.68 9.58 -10.92
N ALA A 347 8.72 9.63 -11.74
CA ALA A 347 9.72 10.69 -11.72
C ALA A 347 9.10 12.08 -12.03
N THR A 348 8.15 12.13 -12.96
CA THR A 348 7.46 13.39 -13.34
C THR A 348 6.67 13.99 -12.18
N VAL A 349 6.06 13.15 -11.34
CA VAL A 349 5.32 13.60 -10.15
C VAL A 349 6.20 13.74 -8.91
N GLY A 350 7.53 13.55 -9.04
CA GLY A 350 8.49 13.64 -7.94
C GLY A 350 8.36 12.51 -6.91
N GLY A 351 7.76 11.38 -7.28
CA GLY A 351 7.61 10.22 -6.42
C GLY A 351 8.85 9.32 -6.42
N ILE A 352 8.90 8.41 -5.45
CA ILE A 352 9.97 7.42 -5.29
C ILE A 352 9.53 6.11 -5.95
N TRP A 353 10.29 5.66 -6.92
CA TRP A 353 10.04 4.43 -7.65
C TRP A 353 10.48 3.20 -6.85
N SER A 354 9.58 2.24 -6.64
CA SER A 354 9.86 1.02 -5.86
C SER A 354 10.45 -0.12 -6.71
N GLY A 355 10.65 0.11 -8.02
CA GLY A 355 11.12 -0.88 -8.99
C GLY A 355 10.02 -1.34 -9.94
N GLN A 356 10.41 -1.96 -11.06
CA GLN A 356 9.49 -2.58 -12.00
C GLN A 356 8.74 -3.76 -11.35
N GLU A 357 7.46 -3.94 -11.70
CA GLU A 357 6.61 -5.04 -11.21
C GLU A 357 6.53 -5.12 -9.69
N SER A 358 6.78 -4.00 -9.00
CA SER A 358 6.74 -3.89 -7.55
C SER A 358 5.34 -3.48 -7.07
N PRO A 359 4.80 -4.12 -6.01
CA PRO A 359 3.50 -3.75 -5.48
C PRO A 359 3.54 -2.38 -4.81
N CYS A 360 2.39 -1.70 -4.84
CA CYS A 360 2.17 -0.60 -3.92
C CYS A 360 2.08 -1.12 -2.49
N LEU A 361 3.11 -0.86 -1.68
CA LEU A 361 3.11 -1.23 -0.28
C LEU A 361 2.17 -0.29 0.50
N PRO A 362 1.31 -0.82 1.40
CA PRO A 362 0.36 -0.02 2.18
C PRO A 362 1.03 0.93 3.19
N SER A 363 2.35 0.84 3.33
CA SER A 363 3.17 1.71 4.16
C SER A 363 4.18 2.39 3.26
N CYS A 364 3.69 3.28 2.40
CA CYS A 364 4.53 4.25 1.75
C CYS A 364 5.08 5.18 2.84
N VAL A 365 6.24 4.83 3.40
CA VAL A 365 6.94 5.70 4.34
C VAL A 365 7.73 6.67 3.48
N PRO A 366 7.29 7.93 3.35
CA PRO A 366 8.00 8.87 2.51
C PRO A 366 9.41 9.07 3.09
N THR A 367 10.43 8.76 2.29
CA THR A 367 11.81 9.09 2.62
C THR A 367 12.11 10.50 2.12
N GLY A 368 13.12 11.13 2.71
CA GLY A 368 13.59 12.46 2.35
C GLY A 368 15.03 12.65 2.83
N SER A 369 15.56 13.85 2.67
CA SER A 369 16.87 14.18 3.21
C SER A 369 16.81 14.55 4.70
N CYS A 370 17.79 14.09 5.46
CA CYS A 370 18.00 14.41 6.87
C CYS A 370 19.30 15.18 7.03
N CYS A 371 19.23 16.37 7.60
CA CYS A 371 20.39 17.19 7.93
C CYS A 371 20.91 16.83 9.32
N LEU A 372 22.13 16.32 9.38
CA LEU A 372 22.87 16.08 10.61
C LEU A 372 23.92 17.17 10.81
N ASP A 373 24.47 17.23 12.03
CA ASP A 373 25.59 18.12 12.37
C ASP A 373 25.33 19.58 11.96
N CYS A 374 24.16 20.10 12.37
CA CYS A 374 23.68 21.44 12.05
C CYS A 374 23.63 21.78 10.56
N GLY A 375 23.40 20.78 9.69
CA GLY A 375 23.31 20.99 8.24
C GLY A 375 24.64 20.83 7.49
N SER A 376 25.72 20.43 8.17
CA SER A 376 27.00 20.13 7.51
C SER A 376 27.05 18.73 6.89
N VAL A 377 26.21 17.81 7.36
CA VAL A 377 26.06 16.45 6.79
C VAL A 377 24.63 16.25 6.33
N CYS A 378 24.44 15.77 5.11
CA CYS A 378 23.12 15.42 4.59
C CYS A 378 23.04 13.93 4.28
N LEU A 379 22.11 13.24 4.95
CA LEU A 379 21.76 11.86 4.66
C LEU A 379 20.58 11.83 3.69
N PRO A 380 20.75 11.35 2.44
CA PRO A 380 19.62 11.15 1.53
C PRO A 380 18.78 9.94 1.95
N GLU A 381 17.53 9.88 1.49
CA GLU A 381 16.62 8.72 1.64
C GLU A 381 16.35 8.27 3.09
N ALA A 382 16.39 9.19 4.06
CA ALA A 382 16.05 8.94 5.45
C ALA A 382 14.54 9.04 5.72
N THR A 383 14.03 8.19 6.59
CA THR A 383 12.67 8.37 7.16
C THR A 383 12.69 9.47 8.23
N GLU A 384 11.56 10.13 8.47
CA GLU A 384 11.44 11.11 9.56
C GLU A 384 11.81 10.50 10.91
N ALA A 385 11.35 9.27 11.18
CA ALA A 385 11.65 8.56 12.43
C ALA A 385 13.14 8.25 12.59
N ASP A 386 13.83 7.87 11.51
CA ASP A 386 15.27 7.59 11.57
C ASP A 386 16.08 8.89 11.66
N CYS A 387 15.64 9.97 11.00
CA CYS A 387 16.23 11.29 11.15
C CYS A 387 16.13 11.81 12.59
N ASN A 388 14.95 11.68 13.20
CA ASN A 388 14.71 12.08 14.59
C ASN A 388 15.56 11.26 15.59
N LYS A 389 15.78 9.96 15.35
CA LYS A 389 16.68 9.13 16.17
C LYS A 389 18.13 9.60 16.13
N LEU A 390 18.54 10.21 15.02
CA LEU A 390 19.88 10.77 14.82
C LEU A 390 19.97 12.24 15.27
N SER A 391 18.92 12.78 15.90
CA SER A 391 18.83 14.20 16.26
C SER A 391 19.05 15.13 15.05
N GLY A 392 18.63 14.68 13.86
CA GLY A 392 18.73 15.42 12.62
C GLY A 392 17.49 16.24 12.31
N GLN A 393 17.65 17.28 11.50
CA GLN A 393 16.54 18.04 10.92
C GLN A 393 16.06 17.36 9.64
N TRP A 394 14.86 16.80 9.67
CA TRP A 394 14.24 16.21 8.47
C TRP A 394 13.68 17.31 7.56
N LEU A 395 14.07 17.31 6.29
CA LEU A 395 13.72 18.37 5.34
C LEU A 395 12.35 18.19 4.68
N GLY A 396 11.59 17.17 5.09
CA GLY A 396 10.31 16.83 4.50
C GLY A 396 10.38 15.65 3.54
N PRO A 397 9.22 15.12 3.13
CA PRO A 397 9.14 13.97 2.23
C PRO A 397 9.64 14.34 0.83
N CYS A 398 10.32 13.40 0.15
CA CYS A 398 10.94 13.58 -1.17
C CYS A 398 11.97 14.72 -1.28
N SER A 399 12.44 15.26 -0.15
CA SER A 399 13.48 16.29 -0.14
C SER A 399 14.84 15.70 -0.57
N THR A 400 15.68 16.53 -1.19
CA THR A 400 17.03 16.14 -1.61
C THR A 400 18.10 17.01 -0.95
N CYS A 401 19.30 16.46 -0.82
CA CYS A 401 20.46 17.16 -0.26
C CYS A 401 20.96 18.36 -1.08
N SER A 402 20.45 18.56 -2.30
CA SER A 402 21.01 19.51 -3.25
C SER A 402 20.86 20.99 -2.85
N ASN A 403 19.95 21.35 -1.92
CA ASN A 403 19.77 22.74 -1.44
C ASN A 403 19.16 22.87 -0.02
N GLY A 404 19.03 21.79 0.74
CA GLY A 404 18.22 21.80 1.96
C GLY A 404 18.99 21.98 3.26
N CYS A 405 20.23 21.49 3.34
CA CYS A 405 21.03 21.64 4.56
C CYS A 405 21.84 22.93 4.48
N VAL A 406 21.44 23.91 5.27
CA VAL A 406 22.20 25.15 5.47
C VAL A 406 22.88 25.03 6.84
N PRO A 407 24.21 25.18 6.93
CA PRO A 407 24.89 25.23 8.21
C PRO A 407 24.36 26.43 9.01
N SER A 408 23.63 26.19 10.08
CA SER A 408 23.12 27.25 10.94
C SER A 408 23.16 26.84 12.41
N GLN A 409 23.64 27.74 13.26
CA GLN A 409 23.69 27.57 14.71
C GLN A 409 23.19 28.84 15.40
N ALA A 410 22.63 28.64 16.58
CA ALA A 410 22.01 29.71 17.34
C ALA A 410 23.05 30.69 17.91
N CYS A 411 22.78 31.97 17.69
CA CYS A 411 23.45 33.09 18.32
C CYS A 411 22.44 33.84 19.20
N VAL A 412 22.69 33.89 20.50
CA VAL A 412 21.80 34.60 21.44
C VAL A 412 22.33 36.01 21.69
N LEU A 413 21.53 37.01 21.34
CA LEU A 413 21.84 38.43 21.47
C LEU A 413 21.55 38.96 22.88
N CYS A 414 22.05 40.16 23.17
CA CYS A 414 21.99 40.82 24.48
C CYS A 414 20.58 40.98 25.07
N ASP A 415 19.56 41.13 24.22
CA ASP A 415 18.17 41.36 24.62
C ASP A 415 17.38 40.05 24.77
N GLY A 416 18.05 38.90 24.61
CA GLY A 416 17.42 37.58 24.58
C GLY A 416 16.86 37.21 23.21
N THR A 417 17.04 38.03 22.17
CA THR A 417 16.73 37.63 20.79
C THR A 417 17.71 36.54 20.36
N CYS A 418 17.22 35.47 19.75
CA CYS A 418 18.06 34.44 19.15
C CYS A 418 17.99 34.54 17.62
N VAL A 419 19.14 34.49 16.96
CA VAL A 419 19.27 34.45 15.49
C VAL A 419 20.13 33.26 15.06
N ASP A 420 19.71 32.54 14.03
CA ASP A 420 20.47 31.43 13.45
C ASP A 420 21.48 31.99 12.44
N LEU A 421 22.77 31.71 12.63
CA LEU A 421 23.87 32.24 11.82
C LEU A 421 24.76 31.10 11.32
N SER A 422 25.44 31.36 10.21
CA SER A 422 26.26 30.33 9.53
C SER A 422 27.69 30.24 10.06
N HIS A 423 28.17 31.28 10.75
CA HIS A 423 29.52 31.36 11.27
C HIS A 423 29.56 32.09 12.63
N GLU A 424 30.44 31.65 13.52
CA GLU A 424 30.63 32.23 14.87
C GLU A 424 31.01 33.71 14.84
N ASN A 425 31.79 34.14 13.84
CA ASN A 425 32.21 35.54 13.72
C ASN A 425 31.02 36.50 13.50
N GLU A 426 30.01 36.09 12.73
CA GLU A 426 28.78 36.88 12.53
C GLU A 426 28.05 37.07 13.87
N CYS A 427 28.10 36.08 14.75
CA CYS A 427 27.52 36.19 16.09
C CYS A 427 28.29 37.17 16.97
N THR A 428 29.63 37.13 16.91
CA THR A 428 30.47 38.09 17.65
C THR A 428 30.28 39.52 17.16
N ASP A 429 30.05 39.73 15.85
CA ASP A 429 29.80 41.06 15.28
C ASP A 429 28.46 41.65 15.72
N LEU A 430 27.49 40.79 16.08
CA LEU A 430 26.20 41.19 16.66
C LEU A 430 26.24 41.34 18.18
N ASN A 431 27.43 41.23 18.81
CA ASN A 431 27.60 41.15 20.26
C ASN A 431 26.76 40.03 20.90
N GLY A 432 26.53 38.94 20.17
CA GLY A 432 25.83 37.76 20.66
C GLY A 432 26.79 36.71 21.20
N LYS A 433 26.25 35.75 21.93
CA LYS A 433 26.97 34.55 22.39
C LYS A 433 26.62 33.37 21.49
N TRP A 434 27.65 32.74 20.92
CA TRP A 434 27.53 31.51 20.15
C TRP A 434 27.16 30.34 21.05
N VAL A 435 26.22 29.50 20.62
CA VAL A 435 25.87 28.27 21.34
C VAL A 435 26.79 27.17 20.83
N GLU A 436 27.65 26.66 21.71
CA GLU A 436 28.68 25.66 21.35
C GLU A 436 28.07 24.27 21.04
N ASP A 437 26.91 23.97 21.61
CA ASP A 437 26.12 22.78 21.27
C ASP A 437 25.38 22.99 19.94
N CYS A 438 25.21 21.91 19.17
CA CYS A 438 24.54 21.96 17.87
C CYS A 438 23.03 22.23 18.03
N ALA A 439 22.66 23.49 18.24
CA ALA A 439 21.29 23.94 18.48
C ALA A 439 20.96 25.14 17.58
N VAL A 440 19.71 25.20 17.14
CA VAL A 440 19.11 26.35 16.43
C VAL A 440 18.15 27.09 17.35
N CYS A 441 17.83 28.34 17.03
CA CYS A 441 17.03 29.22 17.88
C CYS A 441 15.62 28.70 18.18
N ALA A 442 15.08 27.81 17.34
CA ALA A 442 13.82 27.14 17.61
C ALA A 442 13.85 26.23 18.86
N GLU A 443 15.03 25.78 19.27
CA GLU A 443 15.24 24.86 20.39
C GLU A 443 15.78 25.56 21.65
N ILE A 444 16.11 26.84 21.55
CA ILE A 444 16.66 27.63 22.65
C ILE A 444 15.58 28.55 23.22
N THR A 445 15.25 28.36 24.49
CA THR A 445 14.57 29.38 25.28
C THR A 445 15.58 30.49 25.61
N ALA A 446 15.70 31.46 24.71
CA ALA A 446 16.67 32.52 24.84
C ALA A 446 16.33 33.48 25.99
N ALA A 447 17.32 33.76 26.84
CA ALA A 447 17.25 34.73 27.93
C ALA A 447 18.46 35.66 27.81
N ALA A 448 18.28 36.94 28.15
CA ALA A 448 19.37 37.92 28.13
C ALA A 448 20.54 37.47 29.04
N PHE A 449 21.77 37.50 28.53
CA PHE A 449 23.01 37.19 29.24
C PHE A 449 23.77 38.46 29.66
N GLY A 450 24.59 38.41 30.72
CA GLY A 450 25.17 39.59 31.37
C GLY A 450 25.87 39.27 32.70
N ALA A 451 26.49 40.28 33.32
CA ALA A 451 27.23 40.16 34.56
C ALA A 451 26.30 39.90 35.74
N CYS A 452 26.58 38.80 36.45
CA CYS A 452 25.95 38.41 37.68
C CYS A 452 26.95 38.54 38.84
N CYS A 453 26.64 39.43 39.78
CA CYS A 453 27.41 39.57 41.01
C CYS A 453 26.85 38.64 42.09
N VAL A 454 27.51 37.52 42.33
CA VAL A 454 27.20 36.62 43.45
C VAL A 454 28.08 37.00 44.64
N CYS A 455 27.53 37.02 45.86
CA CYS A 455 28.26 37.49 47.04
C CYS A 455 29.51 36.64 47.31
N ASN A 456 30.65 37.29 47.55
CA ASN A 456 31.97 36.69 47.78
C ASN A 456 32.52 35.78 46.68
N GLU A 457 31.88 35.75 45.51
CA GLU A 457 32.36 35.05 44.33
C GLU A 457 32.77 36.06 43.26
N PRO A 458 33.75 35.73 42.39
CA PRO A 458 34.03 36.55 41.22
C PRO A 458 32.77 36.68 40.35
N CYS A 459 32.61 37.83 39.72
CA CYS A 459 31.51 38.07 38.80
C CYS A 459 31.43 36.98 37.73
N GLN A 460 30.22 36.50 37.44
CA GLN A 460 29.97 35.43 36.47
C GLN A 460 29.02 35.91 35.38
N THR A 461 29.27 35.57 34.13
CA THR A 461 28.29 35.81 33.07
C THR A 461 27.18 34.77 33.16
N SER A 462 25.95 35.17 33.46
CA SER A 462 24.78 34.29 33.59
C SER A 462 23.60 34.83 32.78
N THR A 463 22.42 34.21 32.86
CA THR A 463 21.15 34.82 32.40
C THR A 463 20.48 35.59 33.55
N LEU A 464 19.48 36.43 33.27
CA LEU A 464 18.70 37.09 34.34
C LEU A 464 18.13 36.08 35.36
N SER A 465 17.53 34.99 34.88
CA SER A 465 16.98 33.94 35.74
C SER A 465 18.08 33.15 36.45
N GLY A 466 19.13 32.74 35.73
CA GLY A 466 20.25 32.02 36.32
C GLY A 466 21.00 32.84 37.37
N CYS A 467 21.06 34.17 37.21
CA CYS A 467 21.62 35.06 38.21
C CYS A 467 20.77 35.13 39.47
N ALA A 468 19.44 35.18 39.31
CA ALA A 468 18.50 35.12 40.42
C ALA A 468 18.56 33.77 41.17
N ASP A 469 18.69 32.65 40.43
CA ASP A 469 18.82 31.31 41.01
C ASP A 469 20.11 31.16 41.84
N LEU A 470 21.20 31.82 41.40
CA LEU A 470 22.46 31.91 42.14
C LEU A 470 22.41 32.90 43.32
N GLY A 471 21.26 33.55 43.57
CA GLY A 471 21.13 34.59 44.59
C GLY A 471 21.97 35.83 44.32
N GLY A 472 22.38 36.05 43.07
CA GLY A 472 23.23 37.15 42.65
C GLY A 472 22.44 38.36 42.15
N THR A 473 23.09 39.52 42.14
CA THR A 473 22.54 40.75 41.58
C THR A 473 22.88 40.86 40.09
N TRP A 474 21.85 40.94 39.26
CA TRP A 474 21.99 41.13 37.82
C TRP A 474 22.26 42.59 37.46
N LEU A 475 23.33 42.85 36.71
CA LEU A 475 23.72 44.22 36.33
C LEU A 475 23.14 44.69 34.98
N GLY A 476 22.33 43.88 34.33
CA GLY A 476 21.72 44.18 33.02
C GLY A 476 22.28 43.32 31.89
N GLY A 477 21.55 43.22 30.78
CA GLY A 477 22.01 42.48 29.59
C GLY A 477 23.31 43.06 29.04
N CYS A 478 24.26 42.19 28.69
CA CYS A 478 25.60 42.51 28.17
C CYS A 478 26.48 43.39 29.07
N SER A 479 26.17 43.44 30.38
CA SER A 479 27.12 43.96 31.37
C SER A 479 28.34 43.03 31.48
N ASP A 480 29.54 43.60 31.57
CA ASP A 480 30.80 42.86 31.58
C ASP A 480 31.35 42.69 32.99
N CYS A 481 31.63 41.44 33.36
CA CYS A 481 32.22 41.08 34.65
C CYS A 481 33.62 41.65 34.88
N SER A 482 34.34 42.06 33.83
CA SER A 482 35.65 42.70 33.95
C SER A 482 35.59 44.11 34.57
N VAL A 483 34.43 44.77 34.50
CA VAL A 483 34.19 46.13 35.00
C VAL A 483 33.03 46.21 35.99
N ALA A 484 32.44 45.07 36.36
CA ALA A 484 31.33 44.98 37.30
C ALA A 484 31.78 45.29 38.74
N PRO A 485 31.12 46.22 39.46
CA PRO A 485 31.48 46.56 40.85
C PRO A 485 30.90 45.52 41.83
N CYS A 486 31.35 44.27 41.74
CA CYS A 486 30.93 43.21 42.65
C CYS A 486 31.78 43.23 43.93
N GLY A 487 31.20 43.67 45.06
CA GLY A 487 31.78 43.59 46.41
C GLY A 487 31.77 44.93 47.16
N GLY A 488 31.02 45.01 48.28
CA GLY A 488 31.16 46.08 49.28
C GLY A 488 29.89 46.77 49.80
N GLN A 489 28.67 46.34 49.45
CA GLN A 489 27.43 46.95 49.97
C GLN A 489 26.62 45.96 50.82
N GLY A 490 26.00 46.45 51.89
CA GLY A 490 25.21 45.68 52.86
C GLY A 490 24.20 46.56 53.59
N ALA A 491 23.38 45.97 54.45
CA ALA A 491 22.23 46.65 55.05
C ALA A 491 22.65 47.43 56.30
N CYS A 492 22.34 48.73 56.30
CA CYS A 492 22.54 49.63 57.43
C CYS A 492 21.20 50.09 58.00
N CYS A 493 20.92 49.76 59.27
CA CYS A 493 19.75 50.27 59.97
C CYS A 493 20.05 51.64 60.59
N LEU A 494 19.48 52.71 60.04
CA LEU A 494 19.67 54.08 60.53
C LEU A 494 18.64 54.45 61.60
N CYS A 495 19.09 55.04 62.72
CA CYS A 495 18.19 55.42 63.81
C CYS A 495 17.40 56.71 63.46
N GLY A 496 16.09 56.60 63.26
CA GLY A 496 15.17 57.71 63.00
C GLY A 496 13.74 57.43 63.49
N PRO A 497 12.81 58.42 63.45
CA PRO A 497 11.42 58.25 63.90
C PRO A 497 10.60 57.28 63.04
N VAL A 498 11.12 56.89 61.87
CA VAL A 498 10.73 55.72 61.09
C VAL A 498 12.05 55.00 60.80
N GLU A 499 12.18 53.72 61.16
CA GLU A 499 13.43 52.99 60.93
C GLU A 499 13.61 52.74 59.42
N GLU A 500 14.65 53.32 58.84
CA GLU A 500 14.97 53.21 57.42
C GLU A 500 16.25 52.38 57.26
N CYS A 501 16.17 51.32 56.45
CA CYS A 501 17.33 50.52 56.08
C CYS A 501 17.92 51.07 54.77
N ALA A 502 19.21 51.36 54.76
CA ALA A 502 19.93 51.84 53.58
C ALA A 502 21.05 50.85 53.16
N PRO A 503 21.21 50.55 51.85
CA PRO A 503 22.34 49.79 51.34
C PRO A 503 23.58 50.69 51.29
N LEU A 504 24.43 50.59 52.31
CA LEU A 504 25.66 51.37 52.44
C LEU A 504 26.85 50.41 52.54
N ASP A 505 28.08 50.91 52.46
CA ASP A 505 29.21 50.13 52.95
C ASP A 505 29.33 50.23 54.48
N GLU A 506 30.11 49.35 55.10
CA GLU A 506 30.27 49.29 56.56
C GLU A 506 30.75 50.62 57.16
N VAL A 507 31.63 51.33 56.45
CA VAL A 507 32.25 52.58 56.93
C VAL A 507 31.22 53.70 56.95
N ASP A 508 30.47 53.86 55.87
CA ASP A 508 29.41 54.87 55.74
C ASP A 508 28.24 54.57 56.68
N CYS A 509 27.92 53.29 56.91
CA CYS A 509 26.89 52.89 57.87
C CYS A 509 27.21 53.34 59.29
N HIS A 510 28.44 53.10 59.73
CA HIS A 510 28.90 53.52 61.05
C HIS A 510 29.05 55.05 61.16
N ALA A 511 29.46 55.73 60.09
CA ALA A 511 29.56 57.19 60.06
C ALA A 511 28.21 57.89 60.27
N LEU A 512 27.11 57.28 59.80
CA LEU A 512 25.74 57.76 60.01
C LEU A 512 25.11 57.29 61.33
N GLY A 513 25.87 56.58 62.17
CA GLY A 513 25.40 56.08 63.47
C GLY A 513 24.42 54.91 63.38
N GLY A 514 24.38 54.21 62.25
CA GLY A 514 23.53 53.04 62.04
C GLY A 514 24.13 51.73 62.55
N ARG A 515 23.28 50.72 62.70
CA ARG A 515 23.69 49.34 62.98
C ARG A 515 23.94 48.60 61.67
N TRP A 516 25.18 48.21 61.45
CA TRP A 516 25.58 47.36 60.32
C TRP A 516 25.10 45.92 60.52
N LEU A 517 24.48 45.34 59.49
CA LEU A 517 23.96 43.96 59.54
C LEU A 517 24.89 42.93 58.89
N GLY A 518 25.91 43.37 58.15
CA GLY A 518 26.89 42.51 57.48
C GLY A 518 26.97 42.73 55.97
N ASP A 519 28.07 42.30 55.37
CA ASP A 519 28.28 42.36 53.92
C ASP A 519 27.20 41.56 53.17
N CYS A 520 26.73 42.08 52.04
CA CYS A 520 25.70 41.48 51.19
C CYS A 520 24.33 41.23 51.86
N VAL A 521 24.06 41.78 53.05
CA VAL A 521 22.72 41.78 53.63
C VAL A 521 21.90 42.85 52.92
N SER A 522 20.73 42.50 52.37
CA SER A 522 19.85 43.46 51.70
C SER A 522 18.82 44.07 52.66
N CYS A 523 18.41 45.30 52.38
CA CYS A 523 17.34 45.95 53.13
C CYS A 523 15.98 45.36 52.73
N ALA A 524 15.51 44.37 53.49
CA ALA A 524 14.12 43.92 53.45
C ALA A 524 13.26 44.76 54.40
N SER A 525 11.94 44.73 54.25
CA SER A 525 10.99 45.54 55.05
C SER A 525 11.09 45.30 56.56
N ASP A 526 11.74 44.21 56.97
CA ASP A 526 11.71 43.70 58.35
C ASP A 526 13.12 43.60 58.96
N SER A 527 14.18 43.97 58.21
CA SER A 527 15.58 43.75 58.62
C SER A 527 15.99 44.48 59.91
N CYS A 528 15.19 45.42 60.42
CA CYS A 528 15.51 46.23 61.60
C CYS A 528 14.59 46.04 62.83
N ARG A 529 13.70 45.02 62.91
CA ARG A 529 12.72 44.86 64.02
C ARG A 529 13.28 44.32 65.39
N PRO A 530 12.71 44.68 66.58
CA PRO A 530 13.13 44.22 67.92
C PRO A 530 12.41 42.95 68.48
N VAL A 531 12.96 42.29 69.52
CA VAL A 531 12.62 40.90 70.00
C VAL A 531 12.16 40.83 71.48
N SER A 532 10.86 40.55 71.81
CA SER A 532 10.29 40.03 73.11
C SER A 532 8.72 39.93 73.15
N VAL A 533 8.08 39.25 74.14
CA VAL A 533 6.61 38.90 74.22
C VAL A 533 5.92 39.24 75.57
N CYS A 534 4.63 39.65 75.55
CA CYS A 534 3.75 39.95 76.70
C CYS A 534 2.46 39.10 76.69
N GLU A 535 2.01 38.59 77.84
CA GLU A 535 0.74 37.85 77.99
C GLU A 535 -0.25 38.61 78.89
N THR A 536 -1.52 38.73 78.47
CA THR A 536 -2.59 39.32 79.29
C THR A 536 -3.85 38.44 79.36
N GLN A 537 -4.52 38.47 80.52
CA GLN A 537 -5.70 37.64 80.82
C GLN A 537 -6.91 37.86 79.90
N PHE A 538 -6.92 38.93 79.09
CA PHE A 538 -8.04 39.31 78.20
C PHE A 538 -7.69 39.34 76.70
N TYR A 539 -6.40 39.47 76.33
CA TYR A 539 -5.99 39.68 74.93
C TYR A 539 -5.02 38.61 74.39
N GLY A 540 -4.61 37.62 75.20
CA GLY A 540 -3.68 36.58 74.76
C GLY A 540 -2.22 37.06 74.63
N CYS A 541 -1.34 36.20 74.09
CA CYS A 541 0.08 36.51 73.87
C CYS A 541 0.28 37.53 72.73
N GLN A 542 1.09 38.57 72.98
CA GLN A 542 1.48 39.58 71.98
C GLN A 542 3.00 39.77 71.95
N GLU A 543 3.60 39.58 70.77
CA GLU A 543 5.02 39.85 70.51
C GLU A 543 5.28 41.32 70.16
N GLY A 544 6.48 41.82 70.44
CA GLY A 544 6.91 43.19 70.10
C GLY A 544 6.35 44.28 71.01
N VAL A 545 5.71 43.92 72.12
CA VAL A 545 5.23 44.86 73.15
C VAL A 545 6.38 45.18 74.10
N LEU A 546 6.46 46.40 74.62
CA LEU A 546 7.46 46.79 75.63
C LEU A 546 7.03 46.34 77.02
N GLU A 547 7.98 45.95 77.87
CA GLU A 547 7.73 45.47 79.24
C GLU A 547 6.91 46.48 80.08
N ALA A 548 7.14 47.77 79.86
CA ALA A 548 6.44 48.86 80.55
C ALA A 548 4.94 48.94 80.19
N ASP A 549 4.58 48.61 78.95
CA ASP A 549 3.19 48.61 78.49
C ASP A 549 2.49 47.32 78.95
N CYS A 550 3.23 46.21 79.02
CA CYS A 550 2.73 44.94 79.56
C CYS A 550 2.28 45.09 81.02
N GLN A 551 3.11 45.68 81.88
CA GLN A 551 2.81 45.83 83.31
C GLN A 551 1.68 46.81 83.65
N GLN A 552 1.19 47.59 82.68
CA GLN A 552 0.01 48.45 82.86
C GLN A 552 -1.31 47.66 82.85
N CYS A 553 -1.33 46.46 82.28
CA CYS A 553 -2.48 45.58 82.32
C CYS A 553 -2.53 44.84 83.67
N ARG A 554 -3.67 44.91 84.38
CA ARG A 554 -3.81 44.18 85.65
C ARG A 554 -3.78 42.67 85.41
N GLY A 555 -2.76 42.00 85.94
CA GLY A 555 -2.62 40.54 85.88
C GLY A 555 -1.85 40.01 84.67
N SER A 556 -1.03 40.84 84.02
CA SER A 556 -0.13 40.46 82.93
C SER A 556 1.22 39.91 83.42
N THR A 557 1.85 39.09 82.59
CA THR A 557 3.17 38.47 82.82
C THR A 557 4.08 38.67 81.61
N TRP A 558 5.38 38.84 81.88
CA TRP A 558 6.42 39.11 80.89
C TRP A 558 7.37 37.92 80.79
N GLY A 559 7.70 37.47 79.58
CA GLY A 559 8.43 36.22 79.38
C GLY A 559 9.24 36.14 78.08
N THR A 560 9.97 35.04 77.91
CA THR A 560 10.75 34.74 76.71
C THR A 560 9.91 33.99 75.68
N PRO A 561 10.02 34.31 74.37
CA PRO A 561 9.26 33.62 73.33
C PRO A 561 9.55 32.11 73.34
N GLY A 562 8.50 31.28 73.36
CA GLY A 562 8.58 29.82 73.16
C GLY A 562 8.37 28.92 74.38
N GLU A 563 8.43 29.41 75.63
CA GLU A 563 8.09 28.58 76.82
C GLU A 563 6.68 28.84 77.37
N ASP A 564 6.11 30.04 77.20
CA ASP A 564 4.87 30.47 77.89
C ASP A 564 3.66 30.73 76.96
N CYS A 565 3.71 30.40 75.67
CA CYS A 565 2.56 30.53 74.76
C CYS A 565 2.29 29.19 74.05
N ASP A 566 1.62 28.26 74.74
CA ASP A 566 1.31 26.95 74.18
C ASP A 566 -0.14 26.89 73.65
N CYS A 567 -0.23 26.53 72.37
CA CYS A 567 -1.42 26.16 71.60
C CYS A 567 -2.62 27.12 71.61
N LEU A 568 -2.88 27.78 70.47
CA LEU A 568 -4.08 27.53 69.64
C LEU A 568 -4.29 28.62 68.57
N LEU A 569 -4.50 28.11 67.35
CA LEU A 569 -5.47 28.56 66.34
C LEU A 569 -5.26 29.93 65.70
N ASP A 570 -5.05 29.89 64.38
CA ASP A 570 -5.32 30.96 63.39
C ASP A 570 -4.17 31.89 62.93
N ASN A 571 -2.95 31.37 62.67
CA ASN A 571 -2.08 32.07 61.71
C ASN A 571 -1.07 31.15 60.96
N PRO A 572 -1.07 31.06 59.60
CA PRO A 572 -0.43 29.98 58.84
C PRO A 572 0.94 30.39 58.25
N THR A 573 1.83 30.94 59.06
CA THR A 573 3.16 31.36 58.57
C THR A 573 4.24 31.15 59.61
N PHE A 574 4.68 29.91 59.82
CA PHE A 574 6.06 29.50 60.15
C PHE A 574 6.11 27.96 60.19
N ASP A 575 7.20 27.37 59.67
CA ASP A 575 7.39 25.92 59.53
C ASP A 575 7.27 25.20 60.88
N ASN A 576 6.11 24.59 61.12
CA ASN A 576 5.93 23.68 62.23
C ASN A 576 6.71 22.38 61.92
N PRO A 577 7.54 21.86 62.83
CA PRO A 577 8.14 20.54 62.63
C PRO A 577 7.03 19.47 62.45
N PRO A 578 7.27 18.43 61.62
CA PRO A 578 6.27 17.41 61.38
C PRO A 578 5.92 16.69 62.69
N GLY A 579 4.63 16.57 62.96
CA GLY A 579 4.09 15.95 64.17
C GLY A 579 2.84 15.11 63.89
N PRO A 580 2.17 14.56 64.91
CA PRO A 580 1.19 13.51 64.72
C PRO A 580 -0.10 14.07 64.10
N CYS A 581 -0.39 13.63 62.89
CA CYS A 581 -1.57 13.98 62.10
C CYS A 581 -2.49 12.76 61.94
N CYS A 582 -3.68 12.83 62.54
CA CYS A 582 -4.70 11.81 62.39
C CYS A 582 -5.51 12.02 61.12
N LEU A 583 -5.33 11.16 60.12
CA LEU A 583 -6.07 11.22 58.87
C LEU A 583 -7.49 10.64 59.03
N PRO A 584 -8.45 11.04 58.16
CA PRO A 584 -9.84 10.58 58.23
C PRO A 584 -10.01 9.05 58.14
N ASP A 585 -9.04 8.35 57.56
CA ASP A 585 -9.01 6.89 57.43
C ASP A 585 -8.53 6.16 58.71
N GLY A 586 -8.24 6.91 59.79
CA GLY A 586 -7.81 6.39 61.08
C GLY A 586 -6.30 6.15 61.19
N ARG A 587 -5.50 6.52 60.19
CA ARG A 587 -4.03 6.43 60.26
C ARG A 587 -3.42 7.67 60.89
N CYS A 588 -2.43 7.49 61.75
CA CYS A 588 -1.56 8.57 62.21
C CYS A 588 -0.36 8.70 61.26
N THR A 589 -0.06 9.91 60.81
CA THR A 589 1.07 10.24 59.91
C THR A 589 1.76 11.51 60.39
N GLU A 590 3.03 11.74 60.02
CA GLU A 590 3.79 12.91 60.48
C GLU A 590 3.83 13.98 59.42
N HIS A 591 3.13 15.08 59.67
CA HIS A 591 3.01 16.21 58.75
C HIS A 591 3.07 17.50 59.55
N ASN A 592 3.48 18.62 58.94
CA ASN A 592 3.27 19.90 59.60
C ASN A 592 1.76 20.21 59.68
N LEU A 593 1.38 21.22 60.47
CA LEU A 593 -0.03 21.58 60.69
C LEU A 593 -0.79 21.83 59.38
N ARG A 594 -0.15 22.48 58.40
CA ARG A 594 -0.77 22.87 57.14
C ARG A 594 -0.99 21.66 56.24
N ASP A 595 0.03 20.84 56.06
CA ASP A 595 -0.04 19.61 55.27
C ASP A 595 -1.05 18.64 55.87
N CYS A 596 -1.10 18.55 57.21
CA CYS A 596 -2.10 17.74 57.90
C CYS A 596 -3.53 18.21 57.59
N ALA A 597 -3.78 19.52 57.60
CA ALA A 597 -5.07 20.10 57.26
C ALA A 597 -5.42 19.95 55.77
N GLU A 598 -4.45 20.10 54.86
CA GLU A 598 -4.62 19.90 53.42
C GLU A 598 -4.96 18.42 53.08
N LEU A 599 -4.40 17.47 53.83
CA LEU A 599 -4.75 16.05 53.76
C LEU A 599 -6.09 15.73 54.45
N GLY A 600 -6.76 16.73 55.02
CA GLY A 600 -8.04 16.59 55.73
C GLY A 600 -7.92 15.92 57.09
N GLY A 601 -6.72 15.78 57.63
CA GLY A 601 -6.43 15.21 58.95
C GLY A 601 -6.52 16.22 60.10
N GLN A 602 -6.53 15.71 61.32
CA GLN A 602 -6.47 16.49 62.56
C GLN A 602 -5.11 16.33 63.24
N PHE A 603 -4.38 17.44 63.36
CA PHE A 603 -3.08 17.50 64.03
C PHE A 603 -3.25 17.46 65.56
N GLN A 604 -2.51 16.57 66.23
CA GLN A 604 -2.67 16.29 67.67
C GLN A 604 -1.72 17.14 68.52
N CYS A 605 -2.00 18.43 68.60
CA CYS A 605 -1.14 19.41 69.29
C CYS A 605 -1.10 19.31 70.83
N GLN A 606 -1.99 18.54 71.46
CA GLN A 606 -2.07 18.45 72.92
C GLN A 606 -1.15 17.38 73.54
N LEU A 607 -0.39 16.65 72.72
CA LEU A 607 0.47 15.57 73.18
C LEU A 607 1.87 16.12 73.44
N GLN A 608 2.29 16.13 74.70
CA GLN A 608 3.62 16.60 75.10
C GLN A 608 4.69 15.59 74.66
N PRO A 609 5.73 16.02 73.91
CA PRO A 609 6.80 15.12 73.50
C PRO A 609 7.62 14.63 74.70
N PRO A 610 8.23 13.44 74.62
CA PRO A 610 9.12 12.95 75.66
C PRO A 610 10.29 13.92 75.87
N ASN A 611 10.49 14.37 77.11
CA ASN A 611 11.54 15.32 77.52
C ASN A 611 11.42 16.75 76.94
N GLY A 612 10.26 17.13 76.39
CA GLY A 612 10.03 18.49 75.91
C GLY A 612 10.74 18.85 74.60
N ASP A 613 11.29 17.87 73.88
CA ASP A 613 11.92 18.08 72.57
C ASP A 613 10.87 18.00 71.45
N PRO A 614 10.55 19.10 70.76
CA PRO A 614 9.51 19.15 69.73
C PRO A 614 9.80 18.25 68.51
N TYR A 615 11.06 17.83 68.29
CA TYR A 615 11.41 16.91 67.19
C TYR A 615 11.11 15.44 67.49
N LEU A 616 10.71 15.11 68.72
CA LEU A 616 10.37 13.73 69.14
C LEU A 616 8.85 13.49 69.22
N ALA A 617 8.02 14.45 68.80
CA ALA A 617 6.56 14.34 68.75
C ALA A 617 6.08 13.49 67.55
N THR A 618 6.50 12.23 67.46
CA THR A 618 6.12 11.31 66.39
C THR A 618 4.87 10.50 66.74
N CYS A 619 4.15 10.00 65.73
CA CYS A 619 2.96 9.17 65.94
C CYS A 619 3.29 7.91 66.77
N GLU A 620 4.48 7.35 66.58
CA GLU A 620 4.95 6.13 67.23
C GLU A 620 5.46 6.40 68.65
N ALA A 621 6.19 7.50 68.89
CA ALA A 621 6.70 7.84 70.23
C ALA A 621 5.60 8.20 71.24
N LEU A 622 4.46 8.72 70.76
CA LEU A 622 3.33 9.17 71.58
C LEU A 622 2.16 8.17 71.62
N ALA A 623 2.27 7.02 70.95
CA ALA A 623 1.24 5.98 70.87
C ALA A 623 -0.15 6.53 70.49
N VAL A 624 -0.21 7.36 69.44
CA VAL A 624 -1.42 8.09 69.07
C VAL A 624 -2.46 7.18 68.41
N GLU A 625 -3.63 6.99 69.05
CA GLU A 625 -4.76 6.23 68.50
C GLU A 625 -5.76 7.15 67.78
N CYS A 626 -5.73 7.13 66.44
CA CYS A 626 -6.64 7.91 65.59
C CYS A 626 -7.92 7.13 65.27
N ASN A 627 -9.09 7.67 65.61
CA ASN A 627 -10.39 7.08 65.25
C ASN A 627 -10.91 7.64 63.91
N PRO A 628 -11.41 6.80 62.97
CA PRO A 628 -11.83 7.27 61.65
C PRO A 628 -13.06 8.19 61.73
N ILE A 629 -12.99 9.35 61.06
CA ILE A 629 -14.09 10.31 60.90
C ILE A 629 -14.58 10.23 59.46
N ILE A 630 -15.88 10.02 59.24
CA ILE A 630 -16.45 9.89 57.88
C ILE A 630 -17.32 11.09 57.52
N SER A 631 -17.30 11.48 56.24
CA SER A 631 -18.23 12.47 55.69
C SER A 631 -19.60 11.80 55.48
N CYS A 632 -20.59 12.24 56.25
CA CYS A 632 -21.91 11.62 56.32
C CYS A 632 -22.92 12.37 55.45
N CYS A 633 -23.52 11.66 54.50
CA CYS A 633 -24.70 12.14 53.78
C CYS A 633 -25.96 11.77 54.56
N LEU A 634 -26.71 12.78 55.02
CA LEU A 634 -27.95 12.58 55.76
C LEU A 634 -29.17 12.46 54.82
N PRO A 635 -30.28 11.87 55.28
CA PRO A 635 -31.48 11.67 54.44
C PRO A 635 -32.08 12.96 53.85
N ASP A 636 -31.81 14.11 54.48
CA ASP A 636 -32.23 15.43 54.02
C ASP A 636 -31.31 16.04 52.94
N GLN A 637 -30.37 15.25 52.42
CA GLN A 637 -29.31 15.62 51.47
C GLN A 637 -28.28 16.62 52.01
N SER A 638 -28.31 16.91 53.32
CA SER A 638 -27.25 17.71 53.93
C SER A 638 -26.01 16.85 54.17
N CYS A 639 -24.85 17.42 53.88
CA CYS A 639 -23.57 16.75 54.12
C CYS A 639 -22.90 17.30 55.38
N ARG A 640 -22.44 16.42 56.26
CA ARG A 640 -21.79 16.79 57.53
C ARG A 640 -20.69 15.80 57.91
N ALA A 641 -19.56 16.28 58.42
CA ALA A 641 -18.51 15.43 59.00
C ALA A 641 -18.89 15.03 60.44
N MET A 642 -18.96 13.73 60.72
CA MET A 642 -19.25 13.21 62.06
C MET A 642 -18.72 11.78 62.23
N SER A 643 -18.75 11.27 63.46
CA SER A 643 -18.28 9.89 63.71
C SER A 643 -19.15 8.85 62.98
N PRO A 644 -18.60 7.68 62.61
CA PRO A 644 -19.34 6.62 61.92
C PRO A 644 -20.62 6.20 62.64
N ASN A 645 -20.58 6.11 63.97
CA ASN A 645 -21.74 5.73 64.79
C ASN A 645 -22.83 6.81 64.79
N GLN A 646 -22.47 8.09 64.80
CA GLN A 646 -23.44 9.19 64.73
C GLN A 646 -24.08 9.27 63.34
N CYS A 647 -23.32 8.98 62.29
CA CYS A 647 -23.82 8.95 60.93
C CYS A 647 -24.89 7.86 60.74
N LEU A 648 -24.55 6.62 61.12
CA LEU A 648 -25.46 5.48 61.04
C LEU A 648 -26.72 5.66 61.90
N ASN A 649 -26.58 6.17 63.12
CA ASN A 649 -27.71 6.41 64.01
C ASN A 649 -28.63 7.55 63.53
N SER A 650 -28.10 8.46 62.71
CA SER A 650 -28.87 9.53 62.06
C SER A 650 -29.47 9.11 60.72
N GLY A 651 -29.36 7.82 60.36
CA GLY A 651 -29.84 7.25 59.10
C GLY A 651 -29.04 7.68 57.87
N GLY A 652 -27.86 8.26 58.06
CA GLY A 652 -26.96 8.66 56.98
C GLY A 652 -25.97 7.55 56.61
N PHE A 653 -25.29 7.73 55.47
CA PHE A 653 -24.24 6.83 55.00
C PHE A 653 -23.00 7.62 54.60
N GLY A 654 -21.82 6.98 54.67
CA GLY A 654 -20.54 7.61 54.33
C GLY A 654 -20.37 7.78 52.82
N GLU A 655 -20.04 8.98 52.35
CA GLU A 655 -19.78 9.28 50.94
C GLU A 655 -18.40 9.96 50.75
N PRO A 656 -17.48 9.38 49.96
CA PRO A 656 -16.16 9.96 49.71
C PRO A 656 -16.26 11.32 48.99
N GLY A 657 -15.59 12.36 49.50
CA GLY A 657 -15.54 13.70 48.89
C GLY A 657 -16.62 14.68 49.35
N CYS A 658 -17.50 14.27 50.26
CA CYS A 658 -18.61 15.10 50.74
C CYS A 658 -18.19 16.19 51.76
N ALA A 659 -16.97 16.15 52.31
CA ALA A 659 -16.49 17.07 53.35
C ALA A 659 -16.53 18.57 52.96
N ASN A 660 -16.37 18.88 51.67
CA ASN A 660 -16.29 20.25 51.16
C ASN A 660 -17.57 20.70 50.43
N ALA A 661 -18.67 19.95 50.51
CA ALA A 661 -19.92 20.24 49.82
C ALA A 661 -21.08 20.45 50.82
N THR A 662 -21.96 21.42 50.55
CA THR A 662 -23.16 21.64 51.37
C THR A 662 -24.31 20.67 51.06
N ARG A 663 -24.18 19.87 50.00
CA ARG A 663 -25.15 18.86 49.53
C ARG A 663 -24.44 17.64 48.96
N CYS A 664 -24.99 16.44 49.15
CA CYS A 664 -24.41 15.20 48.64
C CYS A 664 -24.45 15.13 47.09
N LEU A 665 -23.47 14.47 46.47
CA LEU A 665 -23.32 14.41 45.01
C LEU A 665 -24.07 13.17 44.45
N THR A 666 -25.40 13.24 44.29
CA THR A 666 -26.15 12.04 43.86
C THR A 666 -26.13 11.81 42.34
N PRO A 667 -25.81 10.59 41.86
CA PRO A 667 -26.20 10.13 40.52
C PRO A 667 -27.72 9.85 40.42
N VAL A 668 -28.28 9.83 39.20
CA VAL A 668 -29.71 9.54 38.94
C VAL A 668 -29.94 8.05 38.73
N CYS A 669 -31.00 7.48 39.32
CA CYS A 669 -31.40 6.08 39.19
C CYS A 669 -32.57 5.91 38.21
N CYS A 670 -32.39 5.16 37.12
CA CYS A 670 -33.43 4.79 36.18
C CYS A 670 -34.06 3.44 36.59
N LEU A 671 -35.37 3.40 36.79
CA LEU A 671 -36.12 2.16 37.03
C LEU A 671 -36.54 1.51 35.70
N ASP A 672 -36.81 0.20 35.74
CA ASP A 672 -37.15 -0.59 34.54
C ASP A 672 -38.47 -0.15 33.85
N ASP A 673 -39.33 0.59 34.56
CA ASP A 673 -40.58 1.15 34.02
C ASP A 673 -40.37 2.50 33.28
N GLY A 674 -39.13 2.98 33.23
CA GLY A 674 -38.75 4.23 32.56
C GLY A 674 -38.90 5.49 33.42
N SER A 675 -39.35 5.35 34.67
CA SER A 675 -39.32 6.42 35.66
C SER A 675 -37.91 6.65 36.22
N CYS A 676 -37.66 7.85 36.75
CA CYS A 676 -36.34 8.21 37.27
C CYS A 676 -36.43 8.79 38.70
N LEU A 677 -35.52 8.37 39.57
CA LEU A 677 -35.43 8.76 40.97
C LEU A 677 -34.01 9.25 41.29
N THR A 678 -33.86 10.23 42.16
CA THR A 678 -32.54 10.69 42.64
C THR A 678 -32.09 9.81 43.80
N LEU A 679 -31.30 8.77 43.50
CA LEU A 679 -30.78 7.79 44.48
C LEU A 679 -29.30 7.50 44.20
N PRO A 680 -28.45 7.35 45.23
CA PRO A 680 -27.08 6.92 45.05
C PRO A 680 -27.03 5.51 44.44
N GLU A 681 -25.93 5.21 43.76
CA GLU A 681 -25.79 4.00 42.92
C GLU A 681 -26.03 2.69 43.68
N SER A 682 -25.58 2.61 44.94
CA SER A 682 -25.79 1.46 45.81
C SER A 682 -27.27 1.21 46.16
N ALA A 683 -28.03 2.28 46.41
CA ALA A 683 -29.48 2.21 46.65
C ALA A 683 -30.26 1.93 45.35
N CYS A 684 -29.76 2.44 44.22
CA CYS A 684 -30.36 2.23 42.91
C CYS A 684 -30.41 0.74 42.53
N SER A 685 -29.31 0.01 42.75
CA SER A 685 -29.25 -1.44 42.52
C SER A 685 -30.20 -2.24 43.42
N LEU A 686 -30.50 -1.76 44.63
CA LEU A 686 -31.39 -2.44 45.57
C LEU A 686 -32.88 -2.30 45.21
N VAL A 687 -33.26 -1.20 44.55
CA VAL A 687 -34.62 -1.01 43.99
C VAL A 687 -34.75 -1.51 42.56
N GLY A 688 -33.75 -2.25 42.06
CA GLY A 688 -33.74 -2.83 40.72
C GLY A 688 -33.45 -1.85 39.59
N GLY A 689 -33.03 -0.62 39.89
CA GLY A 689 -32.69 0.40 38.90
C GLY A 689 -31.20 0.43 38.52
N ARG A 690 -30.86 1.25 37.51
CA ARG A 690 -29.47 1.50 37.06
C ARG A 690 -29.11 2.98 37.16
N SER A 691 -27.92 3.29 37.68
CA SER A 691 -27.40 4.65 37.78
C SER A 691 -27.04 5.22 36.39
N ARG A 692 -27.45 6.44 36.06
CA ARG A 692 -27.04 7.16 34.84
C ARG A 692 -27.08 8.68 34.98
N GLY A 693 -25.90 9.30 34.91
CA GLY A 693 -25.75 10.75 34.70
C GLY A 693 -26.22 11.64 35.86
N LYS A 694 -26.25 12.95 35.61
CA LYS A 694 -26.44 14.01 36.63
C LYS A 694 -27.82 14.70 36.60
N SER A 695 -28.75 14.34 35.72
CA SER A 695 -30.10 14.95 35.72
C SER A 695 -31.20 14.05 35.13
N CYS A 696 -32.38 14.11 35.74
CA CYS A 696 -33.58 13.34 35.40
C CYS A 696 -34.33 14.01 34.24
N ALA A 697 -34.26 13.45 33.02
CA ALA A 697 -35.09 13.87 31.90
C ALA A 697 -35.70 12.64 31.19
N PRO A 698 -36.96 12.71 30.69
CA PRO A 698 -37.69 11.53 30.18
C PRO A 698 -36.99 10.75 29.06
N ALA A 699 -36.11 11.39 28.30
CA ALA A 699 -35.38 10.79 27.18
C ALA A 699 -34.21 9.88 27.59
N ILE A 700 -33.75 9.93 28.86
CA ILE A 700 -32.50 9.29 29.29
C ILE A 700 -32.72 7.81 29.66
N CYS A 701 -33.84 7.46 30.32
CA CYS A 701 -34.14 6.08 30.72
C CYS A 701 -34.85 5.25 29.62
N GLY A 702 -35.42 5.88 28.58
CA GLY A 702 -36.30 5.23 27.59
C GLY A 702 -35.65 4.40 26.46
N LYS A 703 -34.31 4.36 26.34
CA LYS A 703 -33.63 3.62 25.24
C LYS A 703 -33.58 2.10 25.42
N ASP A 704 -33.82 1.56 26.62
CA ASP A 704 -33.63 0.13 26.93
C ASP A 704 -34.91 -0.74 26.89
N ILE A 705 -36.11 -0.15 26.75
CA ILE A 705 -37.37 -0.92 26.59
C ILE A 705 -37.38 -1.74 25.29
N ARG A 706 -36.61 -1.35 24.27
CA ARG A 706 -36.53 -2.11 23.00
C ARG A 706 -35.60 -3.33 23.06
N ARG A 707 -34.73 -3.47 24.06
CA ARG A 707 -33.81 -4.62 24.18
C ARG A 707 -34.32 -5.72 25.13
N SER A 708 -35.21 -5.41 26.08
CA SER A 708 -35.75 -6.41 27.01
C SER A 708 -36.83 -7.31 26.39
N ASN A 709 -37.59 -6.82 25.40
CA ASN A 709 -38.60 -7.63 24.70
C ASN A 709 -38.04 -8.64 23.69
N ILE A 710 -36.74 -8.59 23.37
CA ILE A 710 -36.10 -9.54 22.42
C ILE A 710 -35.60 -10.81 23.13
N ARG A 711 -35.46 -10.81 24.48
CA ARG A 711 -34.90 -11.96 25.23
C ARG A 711 -35.93 -12.77 26.05
N LYS A 712 -37.23 -12.50 25.97
CA LYS A 712 -38.29 -13.28 26.64
C LYS A 712 -39.24 -14.02 25.68
N GLY A 713 -38.77 -14.31 24.47
CA GLY A 713 -39.45 -15.17 23.50
C GLY A 713 -38.56 -16.32 23.04
N GLN A 714 -38.27 -17.25 23.95
CA GLN A 714 -37.87 -18.62 23.66
C GLN A 714 -38.62 -19.55 24.59
#